data_AF-A0A8H8QZY8-F1
#
_entry.id   AF-A0A8H8QZY8-F1
#
_cell.length_a   1.000
_cell.length_b   1.000
_cell.length_c   1.000
_cell.angle_alpha   90.00
_cell.angle_beta   90.00
_cell.angle_gamma   90.00
#
_symmetry.space_group_name_H-M   'P 1'
#
loop_
_entity.id
_entity.type
_entity.pdbx_description
1 polymer ?
#
loop_
_entity_poly.entity_id
_entity_poly.type
_entity_poly.pdbx_seq_one_letter_code
_entity_poly.pdbx_strand_id
1 'polypeptide(L)'
;MASSLRKRLMQDIAELQSKPYPNITLHVRDGDITTACLILNVEEGYGPMHLTVIFPSNYPLSPPTVQMDSAVKHPNIYGSYICASILNTTEGYTPAYTLKGIAIQLLSFFSSEKIEQSHDRYAVNLNSYRNTQQYILDTCICEKCNFGVAGSRTGNVPTSRSIVHSSGTPGLGVGKWPPPRESTLLKKERAGGEGKVSPAVVQSPAEAPRTKVPSGIQDAQIPEEIILMFCESLETEDLMAFAEAWDRVGAVMTKYDVIRTRELQCFCLKKGYGARDIKLGVGVMITQKGKLGFFESEFDLLSQEGYKVHQIRYSVQGVPFQHWLPLPISYGHWRKVKSDVSISLSTLAVQARLGSVPLVQVIYHFMNDVVVKLNRQASDTPPEPSYRYLDSAKSTLTHASEKAIESYFHLFHLLLCLATSQPEIIRAANKTLTAFIAGHTSKTACPNLGHLLVASLISDVEMTPAVLKSIIKETITRNVVWTLDPTGSNMPDLAYLEPSPISRYRLQRTFAASKTSYRLLMFLNLFRHAAVGTPRLPLLRILEAAFERHGAPPRASARKLADAIKRIHAVDSFPDFLVCMGVERPSEEWFTGFLRRCVEASAEKGYSKMPFYQEQALWLRLKKEPGVKVREGLVAVPVEMAGKSFFPGRGGRGRGRGRGRASSYY
;
A
#
# COMPACT_ATOMS: atom_id res chain seq x y z
N MET A 1 24.78 -5.11 28.57
CA MET A 1 24.04 -5.53 27.36
C MET A 1 24.29 -4.51 26.26
N ALA A 2 24.63 -4.93 25.04
CA ALA A 2 24.81 -4.01 23.91
C ALA A 2 23.49 -3.29 23.55
N SER A 3 23.57 -1.98 23.24
CA SER A 3 22.42 -1.20 22.75
C SER A 3 21.84 -1.84 21.48
N SER A 4 20.54 -1.65 21.22
CA SER A 4 19.89 -2.21 20.03
C SER A 4 20.45 -1.67 18.72
N LEU A 5 20.92 -0.42 18.70
CA LEU A 5 21.64 0.17 17.58
C LEU A 5 22.97 -0.54 17.32
N ARG A 6 23.74 -0.85 18.38
CA ARG A 6 24.97 -1.64 18.25
C ARG A 6 24.68 -3.05 17.75
N LYS A 7 23.59 -3.69 18.19
CA LYS A 7 23.15 -4.99 17.65
C LYS A 7 22.81 -4.92 16.17
N ARG A 8 22.14 -3.85 15.73
CA ARG A 8 21.83 -3.58 14.32
C ARG A 8 23.12 -3.43 13.50
N LEU A 9 24.11 -2.67 13.98
CA LEU A 9 25.42 -2.56 13.32
C LEU A 9 26.12 -3.92 13.18
N MET A 10 26.17 -4.71 14.25
CA MET A 10 26.78 -6.04 14.21
C MET A 10 26.06 -6.99 13.25
N GLN A 11 24.72 -6.89 13.16
CA GLN A 11 23.93 -7.66 12.21
C GLN A 11 24.28 -7.29 10.75
N ASP A 12 24.38 -6.00 10.45
CA ASP A 12 24.73 -5.51 9.11
C ASP A 12 26.17 -5.88 8.71
N ILE A 13 27.12 -5.84 9.65
CA ILE A 13 28.49 -6.31 9.44
C ILE A 13 28.50 -7.81 9.18
N ALA A 14 27.81 -8.59 10.01
CA ALA A 14 27.73 -10.04 9.87
C ALA A 14 27.08 -10.46 8.54
N GLU A 15 26.04 -9.74 8.09
CA GLU A 15 25.41 -9.95 6.78
C GLU A 15 26.45 -9.84 5.66
N LEU A 16 27.25 -8.76 5.64
CA LEU A 16 28.22 -8.53 4.58
C LEU A 16 29.46 -9.44 4.65
N GLN A 17 29.87 -9.87 5.84
CA GLN A 17 31.01 -10.78 6.04
C GLN A 17 30.66 -12.25 5.78
N SER A 18 29.49 -12.70 6.24
CA SER A 18 29.07 -14.10 6.06
C SER A 18 28.58 -14.39 4.64
N LYS A 19 28.09 -13.38 3.93
CA LYS A 19 27.54 -13.47 2.58
C LYS A 19 28.03 -12.29 1.73
N PRO A 20 29.30 -12.33 1.27
CA PRO A 20 29.87 -11.25 0.47
C PRO A 20 29.09 -11.08 -0.84
N TYR A 21 28.88 -9.82 -1.24
CA TYR A 21 28.29 -9.50 -2.53
C TYR A 21 29.41 -9.45 -3.59
N PRO A 22 29.19 -9.92 -4.84
CA PRO A 22 30.19 -9.82 -5.89
C PRO A 22 30.75 -8.40 -6.00
N ASN A 23 32.07 -8.28 -6.14
CA ASN A 23 32.76 -7.00 -6.25
C ASN A 23 32.69 -6.07 -5.03
N ILE A 24 32.27 -6.58 -3.87
CA ILE A 24 32.25 -5.85 -2.59
C ILE A 24 32.98 -6.67 -1.53
N THR A 25 33.92 -6.05 -0.82
CA THR A 25 34.60 -6.69 0.32
C THR A 25 34.61 -5.76 1.52
N LEU A 26 34.25 -6.26 2.70
CA LEU A 26 34.26 -5.51 3.95
C LEU A 26 35.25 -6.13 4.94
N HIS A 27 36.20 -5.33 5.42
CA HIS A 27 37.11 -5.70 6.49
C HIS A 27 36.82 -4.88 7.73
N VAL A 28 36.47 -5.55 8.82
CA VAL A 28 36.20 -4.95 10.14
C VAL A 28 37.29 -5.41 11.10
N ARG A 29 37.65 -4.56 12.06
CA ARG A 29 38.63 -4.89 13.11
C ARG A 29 37.94 -5.49 14.33
N ASP A 30 38.53 -6.56 14.88
CA ASP A 30 37.96 -7.26 16.04
C ASP A 30 37.83 -6.38 17.30
N GLY A 31 38.73 -5.39 17.46
CA GLY A 31 38.72 -4.47 18.60
C GLY A 31 37.90 -3.18 18.41
N ASP A 32 37.54 -2.83 17.17
CA ASP A 32 36.82 -1.59 16.87
C ASP A 32 35.93 -1.75 15.64
N ILE A 33 34.62 -1.86 15.91
CA ILE A 33 33.57 -1.96 14.88
C ILE A 33 33.05 -0.59 14.41
N THR A 34 33.57 0.52 14.94
CA THR A 34 33.15 1.87 14.54
C THR A 34 33.78 2.31 13.22
N THR A 35 34.80 1.61 12.75
CA THR A 35 35.44 1.86 11.46
C THR A 35 35.63 0.54 10.70
N ALA A 36 35.44 0.56 9.38
CA ALA A 36 35.69 -0.58 8.51
C ALA A 36 36.33 -0.13 7.18
N CYS A 37 37.07 -1.04 6.55
CA CYS A 37 37.53 -0.88 5.18
C CYS A 37 36.49 -1.51 4.24
N LEU A 38 36.03 -0.76 3.25
CA LEU A 38 35.15 -1.23 2.19
C LEU A 38 35.92 -1.16 0.88
N ILE A 39 36.03 -2.28 0.18
CA ILE A 39 36.65 -2.36 -1.14
C ILE A 39 35.54 -2.58 -2.15
N LEU A 40 35.46 -1.70 -3.15
CA LEU A 40 34.54 -1.80 -4.28
C LEU A 40 35.36 -2.06 -5.54
N ASN A 41 35.09 -3.18 -6.23
CA ASN A 41 35.76 -3.51 -7.48
C ASN A 41 34.89 -3.14 -8.68
N VAL A 42 35.23 -2.06 -9.37
CA VAL A 42 34.49 -1.62 -10.55
C VAL A 42 35.22 -2.10 -11.79
N GLU A 43 34.73 -3.19 -12.38
CA GLU A 43 35.36 -3.88 -13.51
C GLU A 43 35.57 -2.94 -14.73
N GLU A 44 34.61 -2.05 -14.99
CA GLU A 44 34.70 -1.07 -16.07
C GLU A 44 35.32 0.26 -15.60
N GLY A 45 36.66 0.29 -15.59
CA GLY A 45 37.45 1.53 -15.66
C GLY A 45 38.08 2.02 -14.36
N TYR A 46 37.41 1.92 -13.21
CA TYR A 46 37.99 2.37 -11.93
C TYR A 46 38.82 1.31 -11.22
N GLY A 47 38.54 0.02 -11.45
CA GLY A 47 39.22 -1.07 -10.77
C GLY A 47 38.85 -1.16 -9.28
N PRO A 48 39.70 -1.80 -8.45
CA PRO A 48 39.49 -1.89 -7.03
C PRO A 48 39.74 -0.53 -6.36
N MET A 49 38.76 -0.04 -5.61
CA MET A 49 38.83 1.22 -4.85
C MET A 49 38.70 0.93 -3.36
N HIS A 50 39.59 1.49 -2.57
CA HIS A 50 39.54 1.44 -1.11
C HIS A 50 38.76 2.63 -0.55
N LEU A 51 37.83 2.33 0.35
CA LEU A 51 37.04 3.30 1.10
C LEU A 51 37.09 3.02 2.60
N THR A 52 37.07 4.09 3.39
CA THR A 52 36.94 4.02 4.84
C THR A 52 35.51 4.34 5.24
N VAL A 53 34.86 3.41 5.95
CA VAL A 53 33.50 3.55 6.48
C VAL A 53 33.60 3.84 7.98
N ILE A 54 33.00 4.94 8.42
CA ILE A 54 32.95 5.36 9.82
C ILE A 54 31.49 5.35 10.27
N PHE A 55 31.18 4.49 11.23
CA PHE A 55 29.84 4.32 11.78
C PHE A 55 29.61 5.29 12.94
N PRO A 56 28.57 6.15 12.87
CA PRO A 56 28.24 7.00 13.99
C PRO A 56 27.67 6.18 15.15
N SER A 57 27.76 6.70 16.37
CA SER A 57 27.24 6.03 17.58
C SER A 57 25.73 5.75 17.54
N ASN A 58 25.00 6.48 16.70
CA ASN A 58 23.57 6.34 16.48
C ASN A 58 23.20 5.61 15.17
N TYR A 59 24.14 4.95 14.48
CA TYR A 59 23.82 4.12 13.31
C TYR A 59 22.73 3.08 13.65
N PRO A 60 21.67 2.92 12.84
CA PRO A 60 21.47 3.44 11.48
C PRO A 60 20.61 4.71 11.42
N LEU A 61 20.39 5.42 12.52
CA LEU A 61 19.57 6.65 12.51
C LEU A 61 20.22 7.75 11.67
N SER A 62 21.55 7.81 11.71
CA SER A 62 22.38 8.60 10.78
C SER A 62 23.16 7.65 9.86
N PRO A 63 23.43 8.06 8.62
CA PRO A 63 24.24 7.29 7.68
C PRO A 63 25.67 7.14 8.21
N PRO A 64 26.40 6.11 7.77
CA PRO A 64 27.83 6.07 7.95
C PRO A 64 28.49 7.16 7.10
N THR A 65 29.60 7.70 7.58
CA THR A 65 30.47 8.52 6.74
C THR A 65 31.33 7.57 5.92
N VAL A 66 31.34 7.74 4.59
CA VAL A 66 32.20 6.96 3.70
C VAL A 66 33.18 7.89 3.02
N GLN A 67 34.47 7.59 3.17
CA GLN A 67 35.57 8.37 2.61
C GLN A 67 36.25 7.57 1.50
N MET A 68 36.58 8.24 0.40
CA MET A 68 37.40 7.68 -0.66
C MET A 68 38.86 7.80 -0.27
N ASP A 69 39.56 6.66 -0.18
CA ASP A 69 41.00 6.62 0.10
C ASP A 69 41.83 6.45 -1.18
N SER A 70 41.27 5.75 -2.17
CA SER A 70 41.87 5.59 -3.50
C SER A 70 41.86 6.89 -4.30
N ALA A 71 42.89 7.09 -5.13
CA ALA A 71 42.94 8.22 -6.05
C ALA A 71 41.95 8.05 -7.22
N VAL A 72 40.74 8.61 -7.08
CA VAL A 72 39.64 8.44 -8.05
C VAL A 72 39.21 9.78 -8.66
N LYS A 73 39.22 9.86 -10.00
CA LYS A 73 38.66 10.99 -10.76
C LYS A 73 37.20 10.72 -11.10
N HIS A 74 36.30 11.41 -10.41
CA HIS A 74 34.86 11.25 -10.56
C HIS A 74 34.14 12.58 -10.28
N PRO A 75 33.03 12.92 -10.99
CA PRO A 75 32.35 14.22 -10.84
C PRO A 75 31.87 14.53 -9.41
N ASN A 76 31.56 13.49 -8.63
CA ASN A 76 31.03 13.61 -7.27
C ASN A 76 32.03 13.20 -6.17
N ILE A 77 33.32 13.18 -6.48
CA ILE A 77 34.40 12.93 -5.51
C ILE A 77 35.20 14.23 -5.33
N TYR A 78 35.25 14.73 -4.09
CA TYR A 78 35.91 15.99 -3.73
C TYR A 78 36.95 15.71 -2.64
N GLY A 79 38.20 15.46 -3.05
CA GLY A 79 39.20 14.88 -2.15
C GLY A 79 38.75 13.50 -1.69
N SER A 80 38.59 13.30 -0.37
CA SER A 80 38.04 12.07 0.19
C SER A 80 36.52 12.06 0.33
N TYR A 81 35.84 13.21 0.12
CA TYR A 81 34.39 13.31 0.29
C TYR A 81 33.63 12.76 -0.92
N ILE A 82 32.61 11.92 -0.65
CA ILE A 82 31.72 11.34 -1.65
C ILE A 82 30.35 12.03 -1.56
N CYS A 83 29.99 12.78 -2.61
CA CYS A 83 28.68 13.41 -2.70
C CYS A 83 27.67 12.41 -3.29
N ALA A 84 27.04 11.62 -2.41
CA ALA A 84 25.99 10.66 -2.78
C ALA A 84 24.78 10.80 -1.85
N SER A 85 23.58 10.85 -2.44
CA SER A 85 22.32 11.05 -1.69
C SER A 85 22.05 9.95 -0.66
N ILE A 86 22.48 8.71 -0.91
CA ILE A 86 22.38 7.61 0.06
C ILE A 86 23.25 7.82 1.30
N LEU A 87 24.25 8.70 1.28
CA LEU A 87 25.06 9.04 2.45
C LEU A 87 24.54 10.31 3.15
N ASN A 88 23.38 10.83 2.73
CA ASN A 88 22.82 12.08 3.22
C ASN A 88 21.37 11.93 3.71
N THR A 89 21.13 12.26 4.98
CA THR A 89 19.81 12.19 5.63
C THR A 89 18.78 13.16 5.03
N THR A 90 19.21 14.24 4.40
CA THR A 90 18.29 15.24 3.83
C THR A 90 17.84 14.91 2.41
N GLU A 91 18.53 13.98 1.73
CA GLU A 91 18.31 13.72 0.30
C GLU A 91 17.79 12.30 0.04
N GLY A 92 18.51 11.28 0.50
CA GLY A 92 18.23 9.90 0.10
C GLY A 92 18.40 8.83 1.16
N TYR A 93 19.12 9.10 2.25
CA TYR A 93 19.33 8.11 3.31
C TYR A 93 18.08 7.89 4.15
N THR A 94 17.79 6.62 4.43
CA THR A 94 16.78 6.21 5.41
C THR A 94 17.36 5.14 6.34
N PRO A 95 17.00 5.11 7.64
CA PRO A 95 17.42 4.05 8.57
C PRO A 95 16.99 2.63 8.15
N ALA A 96 16.16 2.53 7.11
CA ALA A 96 15.77 1.29 6.48
C ALA A 96 16.89 0.61 5.67
N TYR A 97 17.90 1.36 5.21
CA TYR A 97 19.01 0.78 4.46
C TYR A 97 19.90 -0.07 5.35
N THR A 98 20.37 -1.20 4.82
CA THR A 98 21.42 -2.03 5.41
C THR A 98 22.79 -1.60 4.90
N LEU A 99 23.86 -1.94 5.62
CA LEU A 99 25.23 -1.74 5.13
C LEU A 99 25.45 -2.40 3.76
N LYS A 100 24.93 -3.62 3.55
CA LYS A 100 24.93 -4.31 2.25
C LYS A 100 24.23 -3.47 1.18
N GLY A 101 23.04 -2.95 1.48
CA GLY A 101 22.30 -2.07 0.57
C GLY A 101 23.05 -0.77 0.23
N ILE A 102 23.69 -0.13 1.20
CA ILE A 102 24.51 1.07 0.98
C ILE A 102 25.70 0.74 0.08
N ALA A 103 26.42 -0.35 0.35
CA ALA A 103 27.58 -0.76 -0.44
C ALA A 103 27.21 -1.10 -1.90
N ILE A 104 26.08 -1.81 -2.12
CA ILE A 104 25.56 -2.12 -3.45
C ILE A 104 25.20 -0.83 -4.21
N GLN A 105 24.54 0.13 -3.54
CA GLN A 105 24.20 1.41 -4.18
C GLN A 105 25.45 2.23 -4.52
N LEU A 106 26.49 2.22 -3.68
CA LEU A 106 27.76 2.85 -4.00
C LEU A 106 28.47 2.15 -5.17
N LEU A 107 28.49 0.82 -5.20
CA LEU A 107 29.03 0.07 -6.33
C LEU A 107 28.29 0.44 -7.63
N SER A 108 26.96 0.46 -7.58
CA SER A 108 26.12 0.86 -8.73
C SER A 108 26.35 2.31 -9.13
N PHE A 109 26.58 3.21 -8.18
CA PHE A 109 26.87 4.62 -8.43
C PHE A 109 28.13 4.76 -9.30
N PHE A 110 29.23 4.11 -8.93
CA PHE A 110 30.47 4.14 -9.71
C PHE A 110 30.42 3.34 -11.01
N SER A 111 29.58 2.29 -11.05
CA SER A 111 29.42 1.42 -12.23
C SER A 111 28.45 1.99 -13.27
N SER A 112 27.63 2.99 -12.93
CA SER A 112 26.66 3.59 -13.85
C SER A 112 27.29 4.27 -15.07
N GLU A 113 26.62 4.28 -16.22
CA GLU A 113 27.13 5.01 -17.40
C GLU A 113 27.05 6.54 -17.22
N LYS A 114 26.02 7.00 -16.51
CA LYS A 114 25.72 8.41 -16.31
C LYS A 114 25.17 8.64 -14.91
N ILE A 115 25.49 9.81 -14.34
CA ILE A 115 25.00 10.25 -13.04
C ILE A 115 24.31 11.61 -13.16
N GLU A 116 23.11 11.72 -12.60
CA GLU A 116 22.40 12.99 -12.49
C GLU A 116 23.08 13.89 -11.44
N GLN A 117 23.36 15.14 -11.81
CA GLN A 117 23.95 16.11 -10.89
C GLN A 117 22.86 16.88 -10.14
N SER A 118 23.02 17.00 -8.82
CA SER A 118 22.03 17.66 -7.94
C SER A 118 21.85 19.16 -8.21
N HIS A 119 22.81 19.81 -8.85
CA HIS A 119 22.76 21.26 -9.09
C HIS A 119 22.34 21.63 -10.51
N ASP A 120 22.57 20.77 -11.51
CA ASP A 120 22.60 21.24 -12.90
C ASP A 120 21.58 20.62 -13.88
N ARG A 121 20.63 19.78 -13.43
CA ARG A 121 19.56 19.20 -14.27
C ARG A 121 20.02 18.42 -15.52
N TYR A 122 21.31 18.12 -15.67
CA TYR A 122 21.85 17.25 -16.72
C TYR A 122 22.58 16.03 -16.12
N ALA A 123 22.60 14.94 -16.87
CA ALA A 123 23.34 13.73 -16.51
C ALA A 123 24.76 13.79 -17.08
N VAL A 124 25.75 13.56 -16.23
CA VAL A 124 27.17 13.50 -16.61
C VAL A 124 27.52 12.08 -17.02
N ASN A 125 28.13 11.91 -18.19
CA ASN A 125 28.65 10.61 -18.64
C ASN A 125 29.99 10.30 -17.97
N LEU A 126 30.13 9.09 -17.41
CA LEU A 126 31.32 8.68 -16.66
C LEU A 126 32.47 8.18 -17.53
N ASN A 127 32.26 7.88 -18.83
CA ASN A 127 33.31 7.33 -19.70
C ASN A 127 34.52 8.26 -19.83
N SER A 128 34.32 9.58 -19.88
CA SER A 128 35.44 10.53 -19.91
C SER A 128 36.29 10.47 -18.64
N TYR A 129 35.64 10.28 -17.48
CA TYR A 129 36.30 10.14 -16.19
C TYR A 129 37.03 8.81 -16.09
N ARG A 130 36.42 7.70 -16.53
CA ARG A 130 37.05 6.37 -16.60
C ARG A 130 38.26 6.33 -17.52
N ASN A 131 38.19 6.99 -18.68
CA ASN A 131 39.32 7.09 -19.60
C ASN A 131 40.49 7.86 -18.97
N THR A 132 40.18 8.91 -18.19
CA THR A 132 41.20 9.68 -17.48
C THR A 132 41.78 8.89 -16.30
N GLN A 133 40.96 8.08 -15.64
CA GLN A 133 41.35 7.27 -14.48
C GLN A 133 42.50 6.31 -14.80
N GLN A 134 42.57 5.78 -16.03
CA GLN A 134 43.64 4.87 -16.46
C GLN A 134 45.05 5.46 -16.32
N TYR A 135 45.18 6.79 -16.28
CA TYR A 135 46.46 7.49 -16.13
C TYR A 135 46.77 7.88 -14.68
N ILE A 136 45.89 7.57 -13.73
CA ILE A 136 46.04 7.90 -12.31
C ILE A 136 46.64 6.71 -11.59
N LEU A 137 47.80 6.93 -10.96
CA LEU A 137 48.42 5.94 -10.07
C LEU A 137 47.73 6.02 -8.70
N ASP A 138 47.02 4.96 -8.32
CA ASP A 138 46.52 4.84 -6.95
C ASP A 138 47.66 4.41 -6.02
N THR A 139 48.05 5.30 -5.11
CA THR A 139 49.08 5.05 -4.10
C THR A 139 48.48 4.67 -2.74
N CYS A 140 47.18 4.39 -2.68
CA CYS A 140 46.52 3.97 -1.45
C CYS A 140 47.10 2.63 -0.95
N ILE A 141 47.66 2.65 0.26
CA ILE A 141 48.12 1.45 0.97
C ILE A 141 47.37 1.40 2.29
N CYS A 142 46.68 0.29 2.55
CA CYS A 142 45.95 0.09 3.80
C CYS A 142 46.48 -1.14 4.53
N GLU A 143 47.20 -0.92 5.62
CA GLU A 143 47.70 -1.97 6.51
C GLU A 143 46.58 -2.78 7.18
N LYS A 144 45.35 -2.26 7.19
CA LYS A 144 44.21 -2.90 7.86
C LYS A 144 43.65 -4.07 7.07
N CYS A 145 43.57 -3.92 5.75
CA CYS A 145 43.01 -4.90 4.84
C CYS A 145 44.02 -5.40 3.80
N ASN A 146 45.28 -4.94 3.89
CA ASN A 146 46.37 -5.19 2.95
C ASN A 146 46.10 -4.71 1.52
N PHE A 147 45.23 -3.71 1.36
CA PHE A 147 45.01 -3.05 0.06
C PHE A 147 46.30 -2.32 -0.37
N GLY A 148 46.68 -2.46 -1.63
CA GLY A 148 47.86 -1.79 -2.20
C GLY A 148 49.23 -2.32 -1.76
N VAL A 149 49.29 -3.32 -0.86
CA VAL A 149 50.57 -3.89 -0.38
C VAL A 149 51.13 -4.89 -1.40
N ALA A 150 52.32 -4.59 -1.94
CA ALA A 150 53.03 -5.46 -2.87
C ALA A 150 53.33 -6.84 -2.24
N GLY A 151 52.73 -7.90 -2.78
CA GLY A 151 52.89 -9.29 -2.29
C GLY A 151 51.65 -9.90 -1.63
N SER A 152 50.59 -9.12 -1.39
CA SER A 152 49.29 -9.65 -0.97
C SER A 152 48.56 -10.26 -2.16
N ARG A 153 48.68 -11.59 -2.34
CA ARG A 153 47.73 -12.34 -3.16
C ARG A 153 46.36 -12.17 -2.51
N THR A 154 45.52 -11.28 -3.04
CA THR A 154 44.09 -11.34 -2.79
C THR A 154 43.65 -12.77 -3.10
N GLY A 155 43.16 -13.46 -2.07
CA GLY A 155 42.89 -14.89 -2.11
C GLY A 155 41.99 -15.25 -3.28
N ASN A 156 42.29 -16.39 -3.91
CA ASN A 156 41.50 -17.11 -4.90
C ASN A 156 40.05 -16.62 -5.04
N VAL A 157 39.80 -15.79 -6.04
CA VAL A 157 38.52 -15.83 -6.75
C VAL A 157 38.45 -17.23 -7.37
N PRO A 158 37.40 -18.04 -7.13
CA PRO A 158 37.20 -19.26 -7.89
C PRO A 158 37.02 -18.82 -9.34
N THR A 159 38.01 -19.10 -10.16
CA THR A 159 37.90 -19.01 -11.62
C THR A 159 36.87 -20.06 -12.03
N SER A 160 35.64 -19.60 -12.27
CA SER A 160 34.65 -20.34 -13.03
C SER A 160 35.32 -20.80 -14.32
N ARG A 161 35.46 -22.12 -14.49
CA ARG A 161 35.91 -22.73 -15.75
C ARG A 161 35.10 -22.12 -16.89
N SER A 162 35.79 -21.60 -17.90
CA SER A 162 35.20 -21.21 -19.18
C SER A 162 34.39 -22.36 -19.76
N ILE A 163 33.06 -22.24 -19.71
CA ILE A 163 32.19 -22.89 -20.67
C ILE A 163 32.00 -21.85 -21.78
N VAL A 164 32.54 -22.16 -22.94
CA VAL A 164 32.36 -21.41 -24.18
C VAL A 164 30.86 -21.40 -24.49
N HIS A 165 30.19 -20.27 -24.26
CA HIS A 165 28.92 -19.99 -24.92
C HIS A 165 29.15 -18.88 -25.95
N SER A 166 28.96 -19.29 -27.20
CA SER A 166 28.99 -18.49 -28.41
C SER A 166 28.14 -17.22 -28.30
N SER A 167 28.73 -16.15 -28.81
CA SER A 167 28.16 -14.84 -29.07
C SER A 167 26.77 -14.90 -29.73
N GLY A 168 25.84 -14.14 -29.15
CA GLY A 168 24.52 -13.88 -29.71
C GLY A 168 23.81 -12.78 -28.92
N THR A 169 24.18 -11.53 -29.16
CA THR A 169 23.37 -10.35 -28.79
C THR A 169 22.02 -10.44 -29.50
N PRO A 170 20.89 -10.22 -28.81
CA PRO A 170 20.18 -8.97 -29.06
C PRO A 170 19.42 -8.38 -27.85
N GLY A 171 19.62 -7.08 -27.62
CA GLY A 171 18.59 -6.08 -27.30
C GLY A 171 17.77 -6.23 -26.00
N LEU A 172 18.16 -5.50 -24.96
CA LEU A 172 17.28 -5.19 -23.82
C LEU A 172 16.15 -4.24 -24.27
N GLY A 173 15.05 -4.84 -24.72
CA GLY A 173 13.76 -4.18 -24.89
C GLY A 173 12.95 -4.20 -23.58
N VAL A 174 12.37 -3.05 -23.24
CA VAL A 174 11.34 -2.89 -22.21
C VAL A 174 10.19 -3.87 -22.49
N GLY A 175 10.06 -4.93 -21.67
CA GLY A 175 9.15 -6.04 -21.92
C GLY A 175 8.25 -6.37 -20.73
N LYS A 176 6.94 -6.37 -20.97
CA LYS A 176 5.85 -6.72 -20.05
C LYS A 176 6.00 -8.13 -19.46
N TRP A 177 5.70 -8.25 -18.17
CA TRP A 177 5.58 -9.51 -17.43
C TRP A 177 4.44 -10.41 -17.96
N PRO A 178 4.67 -11.73 -18.16
CA PRO A 178 3.59 -12.68 -18.41
C PRO A 178 2.82 -12.99 -17.11
N PRO A 179 1.51 -13.27 -17.16
CA PRO A 179 0.77 -13.74 -16.00
C PRO A 179 1.08 -15.23 -15.71
N PRO A 180 0.89 -15.70 -14.46
CA PRO A 180 1.03 -17.11 -14.11
C PRO A 180 0.04 -17.97 -14.92
N ARG A 181 0.54 -19.06 -15.49
CA ARG A 181 -0.27 -20.03 -16.24
C ARG A 181 -1.25 -20.74 -15.30
N GLU A 182 -2.50 -20.83 -15.73
CA GLU A 182 -3.56 -21.61 -15.10
C GLU A 182 -3.19 -23.09 -15.09
N SER A 183 -3.33 -23.74 -13.94
CA SER A 183 -3.25 -25.20 -13.84
C SER A 183 -4.47 -25.83 -14.48
N THR A 184 -4.25 -26.60 -15.54
CA THR A 184 -5.26 -27.41 -16.20
C THR A 184 -5.85 -28.45 -15.24
N LEU A 185 -7.17 -28.38 -15.09
CA LEU A 185 -8.03 -29.34 -14.42
C LEU A 185 -7.83 -30.75 -14.99
N LEU A 186 -7.44 -31.70 -14.13
CA LEU A 186 -7.45 -33.13 -14.42
C LEU A 186 -8.89 -33.60 -14.64
N LYS A 187 -9.15 -34.16 -15.82
CA LYS A 187 -10.40 -34.84 -16.18
C LYS A 187 -10.55 -36.11 -15.34
N LYS A 188 -11.77 -36.29 -14.84
CA LYS A 188 -12.26 -37.40 -14.05
C LYS A 188 -12.75 -38.49 -15.01
N GLU A 189 -11.97 -39.53 -15.23
CA GLU A 189 -12.46 -40.73 -15.93
C GLU A 189 -13.09 -41.70 -14.93
N ARG A 190 -14.35 -42.02 -15.18
CA ARG A 190 -15.15 -43.01 -14.47
C ARG A 190 -14.83 -44.39 -15.05
N ALA A 191 -14.44 -45.32 -14.18
CA ALA A 191 -14.41 -46.74 -14.47
C ALA A 191 -15.84 -47.29 -14.60
N GLY A 192 -16.11 -48.02 -15.69
CA GLY A 192 -17.19 -48.98 -15.83
C GLY A 192 -16.55 -50.32 -16.16
N GLY A 193 -16.78 -51.32 -15.32
CA GLY A 193 -16.16 -52.64 -15.44
C GLY A 193 -16.95 -53.57 -16.35
N GLU A 194 -16.26 -54.62 -16.82
CA GLU A 194 -16.83 -55.93 -17.09
C GLU A 194 -15.71 -56.97 -16.98
N GLY A 195 -16.00 -58.05 -16.24
CA GLY A 195 -15.00 -59.03 -15.81
C GLY A 195 -14.77 -60.16 -16.80
N LYS A 196 -13.65 -60.85 -16.62
CA LYS A 196 -13.53 -62.29 -16.87
C LYS A 196 -12.39 -62.88 -16.05
N VAL A 197 -12.73 -63.97 -15.37
CA VAL A 197 -11.94 -64.76 -14.43
C VAL A 197 -10.99 -65.69 -15.20
N SER A 198 -9.77 -65.87 -14.71
CA SER A 198 -8.94 -67.06 -14.97
C SER A 198 -7.95 -67.30 -13.82
N PRO A 199 -7.53 -68.56 -13.58
CA PRO A 199 -7.28 -69.07 -12.24
C PRO A 199 -5.84 -68.94 -11.77
N ALA A 200 -5.69 -69.11 -10.47
CA ALA A 200 -4.49 -68.95 -9.66
C ALA A 200 -3.27 -69.73 -10.17
N VAL A 201 -2.17 -69.02 -10.32
CA VAL A 201 -0.81 -69.57 -10.26
C VAL A 201 -0.18 -69.10 -8.96
N VAL A 202 0.08 -70.04 -8.08
CA VAL A 202 0.87 -69.85 -6.86
C VAL A 202 2.32 -69.67 -7.29
N GLN A 203 2.85 -68.45 -7.15
CA GLN A 203 4.29 -68.19 -7.15
C GLN A 203 4.67 -67.45 -5.85
N SER A 204 5.78 -67.92 -5.29
CA SER A 204 6.49 -67.59 -4.04
C SER A 204 6.58 -66.09 -3.70
N PRO A 205 6.88 -65.72 -2.43
CA PRO A 205 6.63 -64.37 -1.93
C PRO A 205 7.46 -63.33 -2.69
N ALA A 206 6.75 -62.44 -3.39
CA ALA A 206 7.36 -61.26 -4.00
C ALA A 206 7.96 -60.39 -2.89
N GLU A 207 9.25 -60.08 -3.04
CA GLU A 207 9.97 -59.07 -2.27
C GLU A 207 9.10 -57.85 -1.99
N ALA A 208 9.17 -57.33 -0.75
CA ALA A 208 8.63 -56.03 -0.39
C ALA A 208 8.94 -55.02 -1.51
N PRO A 209 7.98 -54.16 -1.92
CA PRO A 209 8.19 -53.25 -3.04
C PRO A 209 9.42 -52.41 -2.73
N ARG A 210 10.51 -52.67 -3.47
CA ARG A 210 11.72 -51.85 -3.42
C ARG A 210 11.26 -50.43 -3.72
N THR A 211 11.18 -49.61 -2.68
CA THR A 211 10.92 -48.18 -2.80
C THR A 211 11.94 -47.66 -3.78
N LYS A 212 11.46 -47.21 -4.96
CA LYS A 212 12.33 -46.60 -5.97
C LYS A 212 13.13 -45.53 -5.26
N VAL A 213 14.45 -45.74 -5.17
CA VAL A 213 15.37 -44.72 -4.65
C VAL A 213 15.13 -43.47 -5.52
N PRO A 214 14.78 -42.32 -4.92
CA PRO A 214 14.45 -41.14 -5.70
C PRO A 214 15.59 -40.82 -6.67
N SER A 215 15.28 -40.69 -7.96
CA SER A 215 16.26 -40.43 -9.02
C SER A 215 16.92 -39.05 -8.91
N GLY A 216 16.28 -38.13 -8.19
CA GLY A 216 16.84 -36.84 -7.81
C GLY A 216 16.12 -36.26 -6.59
N ILE A 217 16.65 -35.17 -6.04
CA ILE A 217 16.08 -34.49 -4.87
C ILE A 217 14.62 -34.06 -5.11
N GLN A 218 14.23 -33.81 -6.36
CA GLN A 218 12.86 -33.43 -6.75
C GLN A 218 11.83 -34.55 -6.46
N ASP A 219 12.26 -35.81 -6.54
CA ASP A 219 11.44 -36.99 -6.24
C ASP A 219 11.45 -37.34 -4.75
N ALA A 220 12.30 -36.67 -3.96
CA ALA A 220 12.43 -36.94 -2.53
C ALA A 220 11.21 -36.39 -1.77
N GLN A 221 10.58 -37.25 -0.97
CA GLN A 221 9.48 -36.87 -0.07
C GLN A 221 9.99 -36.18 1.20
N ILE A 222 10.77 -35.11 1.04
CA ILE A 222 11.27 -34.30 2.16
C ILE A 222 10.07 -33.63 2.86
N PRO A 223 9.90 -33.71 4.20
CA PRO A 223 8.81 -33.02 4.89
C PRO A 223 8.81 -31.50 4.64
N GLU A 224 7.63 -30.87 4.62
CA GLU A 224 7.51 -29.42 4.33
C GLU A 224 8.28 -28.57 5.36
N GLU A 225 8.40 -29.04 6.60
CA GLU A 225 9.14 -28.38 7.68
C GLU A 225 10.63 -28.25 7.35
N ILE A 226 11.22 -29.26 6.71
CA ILE A 226 12.63 -29.24 6.29
C ILE A 226 12.80 -28.30 5.09
N ILE A 227 11.84 -28.28 4.16
CA ILE A 227 11.83 -27.32 3.05
C ILE A 227 11.77 -25.89 3.60
N LEU A 228 10.96 -25.64 4.64
CA LEU A 228 10.90 -24.34 5.32
C LEU A 228 12.24 -23.96 5.97
N MET A 229 12.95 -24.90 6.59
CA MET A 229 14.29 -24.63 7.14
C MET A 229 15.30 -24.22 6.05
N PHE A 230 15.26 -24.84 4.86
CA PHE A 230 16.03 -24.38 3.71
C PHE A 230 15.59 -22.97 3.30
N CYS A 231 14.28 -22.78 3.18
CA CYS A 231 13.70 -21.49 2.83
C CYS A 231 14.06 -20.38 3.82
N GLU A 232 14.31 -20.66 5.10
CA GLU A 232 14.75 -19.68 6.10
C GLU A 232 16.24 -19.32 5.95
N SER A 233 17.05 -20.23 5.39
CA SER A 233 18.51 -20.09 5.32
C SER A 233 19.01 -19.38 4.04
N LEU A 234 18.25 -19.47 2.96
CA LEU A 234 18.59 -18.94 1.62
C LEU A 234 18.36 -17.42 1.51
N GLU A 235 19.11 -16.71 0.68
CA GLU A 235 18.74 -15.32 0.33
C GLU A 235 17.53 -15.30 -0.60
N THR A 236 16.90 -14.14 -0.79
CA THR A 236 15.68 -14.06 -1.63
C THR A 236 15.96 -14.49 -3.07
N GLU A 237 17.13 -14.16 -3.62
CA GLU A 237 17.54 -14.57 -4.97
C GLU A 237 17.69 -16.09 -5.08
N ASP A 238 18.49 -16.71 -4.21
CA ASP A 238 18.67 -18.16 -4.17
C ASP A 238 17.35 -18.89 -3.92
N LEU A 239 16.49 -18.31 -3.08
CA LEU A 239 15.18 -18.85 -2.76
C LEU A 239 14.25 -18.84 -3.98
N MET A 240 14.30 -17.78 -4.80
CA MET A 240 13.56 -17.72 -6.06
C MET A 240 14.10 -18.73 -7.06
N ALA A 241 15.41 -18.82 -7.22
CA ALA A 241 16.04 -19.83 -8.08
C ALA A 241 15.70 -21.26 -7.61
N PHE A 242 15.65 -21.50 -6.30
CA PHE A 242 15.27 -22.79 -5.73
C PHE A 242 13.80 -23.13 -5.96
N ALA A 243 12.92 -22.13 -5.85
CA ALA A 243 11.50 -22.29 -6.17
C ALA A 243 11.27 -22.59 -7.66
N GLU A 244 12.05 -21.97 -8.55
CA GLU A 244 12.01 -22.21 -9.99
C GLU A 244 12.56 -23.59 -10.36
N ALA A 245 13.63 -24.04 -9.67
CA ALA A 245 14.22 -25.35 -9.90
C ALA A 245 13.41 -26.52 -9.32
N TRP A 246 12.51 -26.26 -8.35
CA TRP A 246 11.68 -27.29 -7.73
C TRP A 246 10.29 -26.76 -7.33
N ASP A 247 9.27 -27.08 -8.14
CA ASP A 247 7.88 -26.63 -7.96
C ASP A 247 7.33 -26.83 -6.53
N ARG A 248 7.73 -27.90 -5.84
CA ARG A 248 7.30 -28.17 -4.47
C ARG A 248 7.78 -27.11 -3.49
N VAL A 249 8.99 -26.59 -3.69
CA VAL A 249 9.52 -25.46 -2.90
C VAL A 249 8.68 -24.22 -3.15
N GLY A 250 8.36 -23.91 -4.42
CA GLY A 250 7.47 -22.81 -4.76
C GLY A 250 6.08 -22.93 -4.12
N ALA A 251 5.53 -24.15 -4.07
CA ALA A 251 4.27 -24.44 -3.41
C ALA A 251 4.35 -24.22 -1.88
N VAL A 252 5.41 -24.71 -1.22
CA VAL A 252 5.65 -24.50 0.22
C VAL A 252 5.83 -23.01 0.52
N MET A 253 6.65 -22.31 -0.25
CA MET A 253 6.87 -20.86 -0.10
C MET A 253 5.57 -20.06 -0.19
N THR A 254 4.71 -20.41 -1.13
CA THR A 254 3.38 -19.79 -1.29
C THR A 254 2.44 -20.20 -0.15
N LYS A 255 2.46 -21.48 0.26
CA LYS A 255 1.61 -22.03 1.31
C LYS A 255 1.90 -21.40 2.68
N TYR A 256 3.14 -21.04 2.95
CA TYR A 256 3.59 -20.45 4.22
C TYR A 256 3.96 -18.96 4.11
N ASP A 257 3.68 -18.31 2.98
CA ASP A 257 3.96 -16.90 2.70
C ASP A 257 5.40 -16.47 3.09
N VAL A 258 6.40 -17.31 2.75
CA VAL A 258 7.80 -17.17 3.22
C VAL A 258 8.41 -15.80 2.90
N ILE A 259 8.15 -15.25 1.71
CA ILE A 259 8.65 -13.92 1.33
C ILE A 259 8.08 -12.86 2.27
N ARG A 260 6.78 -12.93 2.56
CA ARG A 260 6.11 -11.97 3.45
C ARG A 260 6.64 -12.09 4.87
N THR A 261 6.82 -13.29 5.40
CA THR A 261 7.28 -13.46 6.79
C THR A 261 8.67 -12.84 7.02
N ARG A 262 9.53 -12.82 5.99
CA ARG A 262 10.82 -12.11 6.00
C ARG A 262 10.68 -10.58 6.03
N GLU A 263 9.63 -10.04 5.42
CA GLU A 263 9.35 -8.60 5.38
C GLU A 263 8.71 -8.08 6.67
N LEU A 264 8.13 -8.96 7.49
CA LEU A 264 7.47 -8.62 8.76
C LEU A 264 8.48 -8.30 9.87
N GLN A 265 9.23 -7.21 9.69
CA GLN A 265 10.26 -6.75 10.61
C GLN A 265 10.26 -5.23 10.78
N CYS A 266 10.85 -4.76 11.88
CA CYS A 266 11.10 -3.34 12.05
C CYS A 266 12.02 -2.83 10.94
N PHE A 267 11.59 -1.88 10.12
CA PHE A 267 12.38 -1.39 8.99
C PHE A 267 13.76 -0.86 9.43
N CYS A 268 13.84 -0.25 10.61
CA CYS A 268 15.06 0.35 11.17
C CYS A 268 15.91 -0.61 12.01
N LEU A 269 15.33 -1.54 12.76
CA LEU A 269 16.13 -2.43 13.62
C LEU A 269 16.33 -3.83 13.02
N LYS A 270 15.66 -4.14 11.90
CA LYS A 270 15.67 -5.44 11.22
C LYS A 270 15.35 -6.63 12.15
N LYS A 271 14.60 -6.33 13.23
CA LYS A 271 14.06 -7.34 14.16
C LYS A 271 12.71 -7.81 13.65
N GLY A 272 12.63 -9.08 13.28
CA GLY A 272 11.40 -9.75 12.82
C GLY A 272 10.33 -9.91 13.91
N TYR A 273 9.08 -10.06 13.50
CA TYR A 273 7.91 -10.21 14.37
C TYR A 273 7.98 -11.40 15.34
N GLY A 274 8.75 -12.44 15.00
CA GLY A 274 8.97 -13.62 15.84
C GLY A 274 9.85 -13.38 17.07
N ALA A 275 10.61 -12.27 17.12
CA ALA A 275 11.50 -11.99 18.24
C ALA A 275 10.75 -11.87 19.58
N ARG A 276 11.33 -12.40 20.67
CA ARG A 276 10.68 -12.50 21.99
C ARG A 276 10.15 -11.16 22.49
N ASP A 277 10.97 -10.11 22.41
CA ASP A 277 10.67 -8.80 23.02
C ASP A 277 10.26 -7.72 22.00
N ILE A 278 9.87 -8.12 20.77
CA ILE A 278 9.47 -7.15 19.74
C ILE A 278 7.98 -6.81 19.86
N LYS A 279 7.69 -5.51 19.74
CA LYS A 279 6.35 -4.96 19.53
C LYS A 279 6.40 -4.15 18.24
N LEU A 280 5.61 -4.53 17.25
CA LEU A 280 5.58 -3.91 15.93
C LEU A 280 4.25 -3.19 15.71
N GLY A 281 4.31 -2.10 14.97
CA GLY A 281 3.19 -1.24 14.65
C GLY A 281 3.58 -0.28 13.54
N VAL A 282 2.73 0.69 13.26
CA VAL A 282 2.91 1.64 12.17
C VAL A 282 2.88 3.08 12.68
N GLY A 283 3.66 3.94 12.03
CA GLY A 283 3.61 5.37 12.29
C GLY A 283 2.30 5.97 11.77
N VAL A 284 1.65 6.83 12.54
CA VAL A 284 0.41 7.54 12.17
C VAL A 284 0.61 9.05 12.28
N MET A 285 0.35 9.75 11.19
CA MET A 285 0.25 11.20 11.09
C MET A 285 -1.22 11.61 11.14
N ILE A 286 -1.51 12.73 11.80
CA ILE A 286 -2.85 13.31 11.83
C ILE A 286 -2.79 14.68 11.18
N THR A 287 -3.32 14.81 9.97
CA THR A 287 -3.44 16.10 9.30
C THR A 287 -4.79 16.75 9.62
N GLN A 288 -4.77 18.00 10.07
CA GLN A 288 -6.01 18.70 10.43
C GLN A 288 -6.72 19.17 9.16
N LYS A 289 -7.67 18.37 8.66
CA LYS A 289 -8.50 18.68 7.48
C LYS A 289 -9.93 18.99 7.92
N GLY A 290 -10.15 20.23 8.36
CA GLY A 290 -11.45 20.71 8.80
C GLY A 290 -11.68 20.53 10.30
N LYS A 291 -12.85 20.02 10.70
CA LYS A 291 -13.22 19.87 12.12
C LYS A 291 -12.58 18.65 12.79
N LEU A 292 -12.41 17.57 12.03
CA LEU A 292 -11.82 16.32 12.48
C LEU A 292 -10.44 16.13 11.85
N GLY A 293 -9.56 15.42 12.54
CA GLY A 293 -8.25 15.01 12.03
C GLY A 293 -8.38 13.90 10.98
N PHE A 294 -7.48 13.92 10.00
CA PHE A 294 -7.37 12.92 8.94
C PHE A 294 -6.14 12.05 9.20
N PHE A 295 -6.31 10.73 9.28
CA PHE A 295 -5.25 9.79 9.56
C PHE A 295 -4.46 9.41 8.30
N GLU A 296 -3.14 9.52 8.38
CA GLU A 296 -2.23 9.15 7.30
C GLU A 296 -1.14 8.23 7.84
N SER A 297 -0.84 7.16 7.14
CA SER A 297 0.24 6.24 7.49
C SER A 297 0.77 5.59 6.23
N GLU A 298 2.08 5.36 6.19
CA GLU A 298 2.72 4.59 5.12
C GLU A 298 2.71 3.08 5.42
N PHE A 299 2.23 2.66 6.59
CA PHE A 299 2.21 1.25 7.02
C PHE A 299 3.57 0.54 7.02
N ASP A 300 4.66 1.30 7.10
CA ASP A 300 5.99 0.73 7.33
C ASP A 300 6.10 0.23 8.78
N LEU A 301 6.44 -1.04 8.96
CA LEU A 301 6.53 -1.64 10.28
C LEU A 301 7.70 -1.06 11.08
N LEU A 302 7.37 -0.46 12.22
CA LEU A 302 8.30 0.12 13.16
C LEU A 302 8.12 -0.53 14.53
N SER A 303 9.23 -0.87 15.17
CA SER A 303 9.20 -1.35 16.56
C SER A 303 8.83 -0.23 17.55
N GLN A 304 8.15 -0.58 18.64
CA GLN A 304 7.89 0.35 19.75
C GLN A 304 9.20 0.95 20.30
N GLU A 305 10.27 0.15 20.36
CA GLU A 305 11.62 0.61 20.73
C GLU A 305 12.11 1.72 19.78
N GLY A 306 12.06 1.48 18.47
CA GLY A 306 12.39 2.48 17.44
C GLY A 306 11.59 3.78 17.58
N TYR A 307 10.29 3.68 17.89
CA TYR A 307 9.44 4.84 18.07
C TYR A 307 9.71 5.59 19.40
N LYS A 308 9.73 4.89 20.54
CA LYS A 308 9.80 5.51 21.89
C LYS A 308 11.21 5.79 22.37
N VAL A 309 12.17 4.92 22.07
CA VAL A 309 13.55 5.04 22.57
C VAL A 309 14.39 5.83 21.57
N HIS A 310 14.35 5.42 20.30
CA HIS A 310 15.16 6.03 19.24
C HIS A 310 14.50 7.22 18.54
N GLN A 311 13.29 7.61 18.98
CA GLN A 311 12.57 8.79 18.50
C GLN A 311 12.38 8.84 16.97
N ILE A 312 12.23 7.69 16.32
CA ILE A 312 11.98 7.65 14.87
C ILE A 312 10.60 8.23 14.57
N ARG A 313 10.55 9.21 13.67
CA ARG A 313 9.34 9.96 13.29
C ARG A 313 9.12 10.07 11.78
N TYR A 314 9.90 9.34 10.99
CA TYR A 314 9.83 9.34 9.54
C TYR A 314 9.69 7.91 9.03
N SER A 315 8.85 7.73 8.02
CA SER A 315 8.66 6.47 7.31
C SER A 315 9.90 6.13 6.48
N VAL A 316 9.90 4.96 5.82
CA VAL A 316 11.00 4.58 4.92
C VAL A 316 11.19 5.62 3.81
N GLN A 317 10.10 6.22 3.33
CA GLN A 317 10.09 7.26 2.29
C GLN A 317 10.17 8.69 2.85
N GLY A 318 10.55 8.87 4.10
CA GLY A 318 10.67 10.20 4.70
C GLY A 318 9.33 10.89 4.98
N VAL A 319 8.21 10.16 5.00
CA VAL A 319 6.91 10.74 5.39
C VAL A 319 6.86 10.87 6.91
N PRO A 320 6.64 12.08 7.46
CA PRO A 320 6.62 12.27 8.91
C PRO A 320 5.38 11.61 9.53
N PHE A 321 5.52 11.17 10.78
CA PHE A 321 4.42 10.72 11.63
C PHE A 321 4.69 11.07 13.09
N GLN A 322 3.62 11.17 13.89
CA GLN A 322 3.67 11.69 15.26
C GLN A 322 3.14 10.70 16.30
N HIS A 323 2.48 9.64 15.87
CA HIS A 323 1.95 8.58 16.73
C HIS A 323 2.37 7.20 16.23
N TRP A 324 2.18 6.19 17.06
CA TRP A 324 2.46 4.80 16.74
C TRP A 324 1.28 3.92 17.12
N LEU A 325 0.79 3.15 16.15
CA LEU A 325 -0.31 2.22 16.31
C LEU A 325 0.21 0.78 16.22
N PRO A 326 0.20 0.00 17.31
CA PRO A 326 0.51 -1.43 17.24
C PRO A 326 -0.49 -2.17 16.34
N LEU A 327 0.00 -3.16 15.59
CA LEU A 327 -0.81 -3.99 14.70
C LEU A 327 -0.79 -5.45 15.14
N PRO A 328 -1.89 -6.21 14.98
CA PRO A 328 -1.83 -7.67 15.09
C PRO A 328 -1.10 -8.26 13.88
N ILE A 329 -0.10 -9.09 14.13
CA ILE A 329 0.66 -9.82 13.10
C ILE A 329 0.46 -11.33 13.25
N SER A 330 0.73 -11.86 14.44
CA SER A 330 0.48 -13.28 14.79
C SER A 330 -0.19 -13.35 16.16
N TYR A 331 -0.75 -14.49 16.56
CA TYR A 331 -1.29 -14.66 17.91
C TYR A 331 -0.25 -14.36 19.00
N GLY A 332 0.98 -14.82 18.80
CA GLY A 332 2.10 -14.55 19.70
C GLY A 332 2.39 -13.06 19.84
N HIS A 333 2.39 -12.34 18.72
CA HIS A 333 2.62 -10.89 18.69
C HIS A 333 1.44 -10.08 19.24
N TRP A 334 0.20 -10.44 18.89
CA TRP A 334 -1.02 -9.77 19.36
C TRP A 334 -1.11 -9.77 20.89
N ARG A 335 -0.79 -10.90 21.53
CA ARG A 335 -0.72 -10.99 23.00
C ARG A 335 0.20 -9.95 23.64
N LYS A 336 1.28 -9.55 22.96
CA LYS A 336 2.26 -8.57 23.44
C LYS A 336 1.78 -7.12 23.28
N VAL A 337 1.00 -6.83 22.24
CA VAL A 337 0.65 -5.45 21.85
C VAL A 337 -0.79 -5.05 22.16
N LYS A 338 -1.68 -6.01 22.50
CA LYS A 338 -3.12 -5.74 22.72
C LYS A 338 -3.41 -4.63 23.72
N SER A 339 -2.62 -4.51 24.79
CA SER A 339 -2.81 -3.46 25.81
C SER A 339 -2.38 -2.08 25.30
N ASP A 340 -1.32 -2.03 24.48
CA ASP A 340 -0.82 -0.79 23.88
C ASP A 340 -1.81 -0.25 22.83
N VAL A 341 -2.57 -1.10 22.15
CA VAL A 341 -3.57 -0.69 21.15
C VAL A 341 -4.61 0.25 21.75
N SER A 342 -5.18 -0.10 22.90
CA SER A 342 -6.23 0.71 23.52
C SER A 342 -5.73 2.11 23.87
N ILE A 343 -4.49 2.20 24.36
CA ILE A 343 -3.81 3.47 24.66
C ILE A 343 -3.59 4.27 23.38
N SER A 344 -3.00 3.65 22.35
CA SER A 344 -2.75 4.30 21.06
C SER A 344 -4.03 4.82 20.42
N LEU A 345 -5.11 4.02 20.35
CA LEU A 345 -6.39 4.44 19.77
C LEU A 345 -7.03 5.58 20.57
N SER A 346 -6.91 5.58 21.90
CA SER A 346 -7.40 6.66 22.75
C SER A 346 -6.66 7.96 22.48
N THR A 347 -5.33 7.91 22.35
CA THR A 347 -4.51 9.06 21.95
C THR A 347 -4.91 9.56 20.57
N LEU A 348 -5.08 8.67 19.58
CA LEU A 348 -5.50 9.05 18.23
C LEU A 348 -6.88 9.73 18.23
N ALA A 349 -7.84 9.24 19.02
CA ALA A 349 -9.17 9.84 19.13
C ALA A 349 -9.12 11.30 19.61
N VAL A 350 -8.33 11.55 20.67
CA VAL A 350 -8.14 12.89 21.24
C VAL A 350 -7.47 13.81 20.22
N GLN A 351 -6.38 13.37 19.60
CA GLN A 351 -5.59 14.20 18.68
C GLN A 351 -6.32 14.49 17.36
N ALA A 352 -7.17 13.56 16.89
CA ALA A 352 -8.07 13.79 15.76
C ALA A 352 -9.38 14.50 16.12
N ARG A 353 -9.58 14.89 17.39
CA ARG A 353 -10.78 15.61 17.86
C ARG A 353 -12.07 14.86 17.57
N LEU A 354 -12.05 13.53 17.66
CA LEU A 354 -13.22 12.67 17.41
C LEU A 354 -14.25 12.75 18.55
N GLY A 355 -13.87 13.34 19.69
CA GLY A 355 -14.71 13.41 20.89
C GLY A 355 -14.64 12.13 21.72
N SER A 356 -15.61 11.96 22.63
CA SER A 356 -15.77 10.72 23.39
C SER A 356 -16.45 9.67 22.53
N VAL A 357 -15.64 8.87 21.83
CA VAL A 357 -16.10 7.80 20.94
C VAL A 357 -15.51 6.46 21.37
N PRO A 358 -16.24 5.34 21.19
CA PRO A 358 -15.67 4.01 21.37
C PRO A 358 -14.44 3.80 20.48
N LEU A 359 -13.43 3.05 20.96
CA LEU A 359 -12.17 2.83 20.23
C LEU A 359 -12.37 2.25 18.82
N VAL A 360 -13.41 1.44 18.63
CA VAL A 360 -13.76 0.88 17.32
C VAL A 360 -14.10 1.96 16.29
N GLN A 361 -14.70 3.08 16.70
CA GLN A 361 -15.02 4.20 15.80
C GLN A 361 -13.77 4.91 15.29
N VAL A 362 -12.67 4.88 16.06
CA VAL A 362 -11.36 5.38 15.60
C VAL A 362 -10.83 4.53 14.45
N ILE A 363 -11.03 3.21 14.51
CA ILE A 363 -10.66 2.30 13.43
C ILE A 363 -11.56 2.52 12.22
N TYR A 364 -12.87 2.70 12.42
CA TYR A 364 -13.79 3.01 11.32
C TYR A 364 -13.39 4.28 10.57
N HIS A 365 -13.05 5.32 11.34
CA HIS A 365 -12.54 6.58 10.80
C HIS A 365 -11.24 6.37 10.02
N PHE A 366 -10.29 5.62 10.57
CA PHE A 366 -9.01 5.35 9.90
C PHE A 366 -9.18 4.51 8.62
N MET A 367 -9.98 3.45 8.64
CA MET A 367 -10.26 2.64 7.46
C MET A 367 -10.93 3.46 6.37
N ASN A 368 -11.82 4.38 6.74
CA ASN A 368 -12.44 5.31 5.79
C ASN A 368 -11.41 6.31 5.22
N ASP A 369 -10.51 6.86 6.03
CA ASP A 369 -9.44 7.76 5.58
C ASP A 369 -8.48 7.10 4.58
N VAL A 370 -8.16 5.81 4.79
CA VAL A 370 -7.37 5.00 3.83
C VAL A 370 -8.07 4.96 2.46
N VAL A 371 -9.38 4.70 2.43
CA VAL A 371 -10.17 4.66 1.18
C VAL A 371 -10.29 6.06 0.55
N VAL A 372 -10.41 7.11 1.35
CA VAL A 372 -10.41 8.49 0.87
C VAL A 372 -9.07 8.86 0.21
N LYS A 373 -7.94 8.46 0.80
CA LYS A 373 -6.60 8.68 0.22
C LYS A 373 -6.45 7.94 -1.11
N LEU A 374 -6.86 6.66 -1.17
CA LEU A 374 -6.87 5.86 -2.40
C LEU A 374 -7.65 6.55 -3.54
N ASN A 375 -8.81 7.13 -3.25
CA ASN A 375 -9.65 7.79 -4.26
C ASN A 375 -9.03 9.09 -4.82
N ARG A 376 -8.30 9.86 -3.99
CA ARG A 376 -7.66 11.11 -4.42
C ARG A 376 -6.54 10.87 -5.43
N GLN A 377 -5.71 9.87 -5.17
CA GLN A 377 -4.47 9.62 -5.93
C GLN A 377 -4.70 9.23 -7.40
N ALA A 378 -5.81 8.57 -7.72
CA ALA A 378 -6.14 8.25 -9.12
C ALA A 378 -6.84 9.39 -9.89
N SER A 379 -7.10 10.51 -9.23
CA SER A 379 -7.72 11.70 -9.83
C SER A 379 -6.70 12.80 -10.12
N ASP A 380 -5.47 12.67 -9.63
CA ASP A 380 -4.40 13.64 -9.82
C ASP A 380 -3.59 13.29 -11.07
N THR A 381 -3.56 14.21 -12.04
CA THR A 381 -2.47 14.32 -13.01
C THR A 381 -1.16 14.37 -12.22
N PRO A 382 -0.08 13.69 -12.63
CA PRO A 382 1.20 13.81 -11.94
C PRO A 382 1.52 15.30 -11.75
N PRO A 383 1.84 15.76 -10.53
CA PRO A 383 2.20 17.15 -10.33
C PRO A 383 3.35 17.49 -11.27
N GLU A 384 3.28 18.66 -11.91
CA GLU A 384 4.45 19.20 -12.60
C GLU A 384 5.65 19.15 -11.63
N PRO A 385 6.86 18.83 -12.13
CA PRO A 385 8.04 18.73 -11.28
C PRO A 385 8.27 20.09 -10.59
N SER A 386 7.82 20.19 -9.34
CA SER A 386 8.03 21.38 -8.51
C SER A 386 9.46 21.33 -7.99
N TYR A 387 10.27 22.30 -8.40
CA TYR A 387 11.71 22.40 -8.12
C TYR A 387 12.02 22.84 -6.67
N ARG A 388 11.48 22.14 -5.67
CA ARG A 388 11.94 22.28 -4.29
C ARG A 388 12.44 20.93 -3.79
N TYR A 389 13.75 20.88 -3.54
CA TYR A 389 14.51 19.74 -3.00
C TYR A 389 14.03 19.19 -1.64
N LEU A 390 12.98 19.77 -1.05
CA LEU A 390 12.30 19.27 0.15
C LEU A 390 11.15 18.28 -0.17
N ASP A 391 10.86 18.01 -1.44
CA ASP A 391 9.70 17.22 -1.88
C ASP A 391 10.04 15.77 -2.29
N SER A 392 11.15 15.21 -1.79
CA SER A 392 11.53 13.81 -2.03
C SER A 392 10.66 12.80 -1.26
N ALA A 393 9.88 13.26 -0.26
CA ALA A 393 8.96 12.43 0.51
C ALA A 393 7.68 12.12 -0.29
N LYS A 394 7.80 11.26 -1.29
CA LYS A 394 6.64 10.73 -2.02
C LYS A 394 6.12 9.51 -1.28
N SER A 395 4.91 9.63 -0.74
CA SER A 395 4.16 8.50 -0.15
C SER A 395 4.18 7.30 -1.11
N THR A 396 4.56 6.10 -0.66
CA THR A 396 4.57 4.89 -1.53
C THR A 396 3.18 4.39 -1.86
N LEU A 397 2.15 5.00 -1.25
CA LEU A 397 0.78 4.90 -1.74
C LEU A 397 0.65 5.46 -3.19
N THR A 398 1.69 6.06 -3.77
CA THR A 398 1.76 6.54 -5.17
C THR A 398 1.95 5.45 -6.24
N HIS A 399 2.35 4.22 -5.88
CA HIS A 399 2.18 3.02 -6.75
C HIS A 399 0.78 2.35 -6.58
N ALA A 400 -0.10 3.04 -5.83
CA ALA A 400 -1.54 3.26 -6.00
C ALA A 400 -2.57 2.12 -5.91
N SER A 401 -2.22 0.88 -5.55
CA SER A 401 -3.26 -0.10 -5.13
C SER A 401 -2.81 -1.04 -4.03
N GLU A 402 -1.66 -1.68 -4.16
CA GLU A 402 -1.30 -2.82 -3.29
C GLU A 402 -1.05 -2.40 -1.84
N LYS A 403 -0.20 -1.41 -1.58
CA LYS A 403 0.06 -0.94 -0.20
C LYS A 403 -1.20 -0.38 0.48
N ALA A 404 -2.07 0.31 -0.27
CA ALA A 404 -3.34 0.82 0.25
C ALA A 404 -4.31 -0.33 0.62
N ILE A 405 -4.35 -1.38 -0.21
CA ILE A 405 -5.07 -2.60 0.09
C ILE A 405 -4.52 -3.22 1.38
N GLU A 406 -3.21 -3.37 1.50
CA GLU A 406 -2.57 -3.92 2.71
C GLU A 406 -2.89 -3.09 3.96
N SER A 407 -2.81 -1.76 3.87
CA SER A 407 -3.21 -0.84 4.95
C SER A 407 -4.62 -1.13 5.45
N TYR A 408 -5.56 -1.29 4.53
CA TYR A 408 -6.95 -1.58 4.86
C TYR A 408 -7.08 -2.95 5.55
N PHE A 409 -6.40 -3.99 5.06
CA PHE A 409 -6.44 -5.33 5.64
C PHE A 409 -5.74 -5.43 7.01
N HIS A 410 -4.68 -4.66 7.25
CA HIS A 410 -4.08 -4.56 8.58
C HIS A 410 -5.02 -3.89 9.60
N LEU A 411 -5.72 -2.82 9.21
CA LEU A 411 -6.74 -2.20 10.07
C LEU A 411 -7.96 -3.10 10.26
N PHE A 412 -8.37 -3.83 9.23
CA PHE A 412 -9.43 -4.82 9.33
C PHE A 412 -9.05 -5.96 10.28
N HIS A 413 -7.81 -6.45 10.24
CA HIS A 413 -7.31 -7.44 11.18
C HIS A 413 -7.37 -6.92 12.62
N LEU A 414 -6.96 -5.66 12.84
CA LEU A 414 -7.12 -5.00 14.14
C LEU A 414 -8.58 -4.91 14.58
N LEU A 415 -9.49 -4.56 13.67
CA LEU A 415 -10.93 -4.51 13.92
C LEU A 415 -11.47 -5.89 14.33
N LEU A 416 -11.09 -6.96 13.64
CA LEU A 416 -11.49 -8.33 13.97
C LEU A 416 -11.00 -8.74 15.36
N CYS A 417 -9.74 -8.45 15.69
CA CYS A 417 -9.19 -8.73 17.02
C CYS A 417 -9.99 -8.04 18.14
N LEU A 418 -10.38 -6.78 17.96
CA LEU A 418 -11.19 -6.07 18.95
C LEU A 418 -12.63 -6.62 19.00
N ALA A 419 -13.27 -6.83 17.85
CA ALA A 419 -14.65 -7.28 17.77
C ALA A 419 -14.86 -8.67 18.38
N THR A 420 -13.93 -9.60 18.12
CA THR A 420 -13.95 -10.95 18.71
C THR A 420 -13.62 -10.97 20.20
N SER A 421 -12.85 -9.99 20.69
CA SER A 421 -12.53 -9.85 22.12
C SER A 421 -13.67 -9.18 22.91
N GLN A 422 -14.55 -8.42 22.25
CA GLN A 422 -15.61 -7.63 22.88
C GLN A 422 -16.92 -7.78 22.08
N PRO A 423 -17.79 -8.74 22.43
CA PRO A 423 -19.03 -9.02 21.70
C PRO A 423 -19.98 -7.81 21.56
N GLU A 424 -19.90 -6.84 22.47
CA GLU A 424 -20.66 -5.58 22.40
C GLU A 424 -20.36 -4.78 21.13
N ILE A 425 -19.16 -4.90 20.56
CA ILE A 425 -18.78 -4.23 19.31
C ILE A 425 -19.61 -4.79 18.14
N ILE A 426 -19.76 -6.11 18.08
CA ILE A 426 -20.57 -6.79 17.05
C ILE A 426 -22.05 -6.45 17.25
N ARG A 427 -22.53 -6.48 18.50
CA ARG A 427 -23.92 -6.10 18.82
C ARG A 427 -24.23 -4.66 18.42
N ALA A 428 -23.30 -3.73 18.66
CA ALA A 428 -23.43 -2.34 18.24
C ALA A 428 -23.46 -2.20 16.70
N ALA A 429 -22.58 -2.93 15.98
CA ALA A 429 -22.59 -2.95 14.52
C ALA A 429 -23.92 -3.49 13.97
N ASN A 430 -24.41 -4.61 14.51
CA ASN A 430 -25.72 -5.19 14.17
C ASN A 430 -26.85 -4.19 14.41
N LYS A 431 -26.87 -3.53 15.57
CA LYS A 431 -27.87 -2.50 15.90
C LYS A 431 -27.85 -1.35 14.88
N THR A 432 -26.67 -0.86 14.50
CA THR A 432 -26.55 0.21 13.49
C THR A 432 -27.09 -0.22 12.13
N LEU A 433 -26.76 -1.44 11.68
CA LEU A 433 -27.24 -1.94 10.39
C LEU A 433 -28.76 -2.20 10.41
N THR A 434 -29.29 -2.84 11.45
CA THR A 434 -30.73 -3.08 11.60
C THR A 434 -31.51 -1.78 11.67
N ALA A 435 -31.02 -0.77 12.39
CA ALA A 435 -31.67 0.55 12.43
C ALA A 435 -31.68 1.21 11.05
N PHE A 436 -30.59 1.09 10.29
CA PHE A 436 -30.52 1.61 8.92
C PHE A 436 -31.51 0.90 7.99
N ILE A 437 -31.65 -0.42 8.11
CA ILE A 437 -32.61 -1.24 7.35
C ILE A 437 -34.05 -0.85 7.71
N ALA A 438 -34.32 -0.58 8.99
CA ALA A 438 -35.62 -0.12 9.48
C ALA A 438 -35.99 1.31 9.04
N GLY A 439 -35.15 1.99 8.26
CA GLY A 439 -35.43 3.31 7.69
C GLY A 439 -34.79 4.49 8.41
N HIS A 440 -34.06 4.27 9.52
CA HIS A 440 -33.30 5.30 10.22
C HIS A 440 -32.00 5.66 9.48
N THR A 441 -32.15 6.19 8.26
CA THR A 441 -31.08 6.43 7.29
C THR A 441 -30.55 7.87 7.30
N SER A 442 -31.26 8.78 7.96
CA SER A 442 -30.93 10.21 7.93
C SER A 442 -29.55 10.51 8.52
N LYS A 443 -28.99 11.68 8.18
CA LYS A 443 -27.73 12.19 8.76
C LYS A 443 -27.74 12.28 10.30
N THR A 444 -28.91 12.43 10.92
CA THR A 444 -29.04 12.42 12.38
C THR A 444 -28.92 11.00 12.95
N ALA A 445 -29.51 10.01 12.30
CA ALA A 445 -29.48 8.62 12.75
C ALA A 445 -28.20 7.87 12.35
N CYS A 446 -27.68 8.14 11.15
CA CYS A 446 -26.45 7.57 10.62
C CYS A 446 -25.55 8.69 10.08
N PRO A 447 -24.73 9.34 10.93
CA PRO A 447 -23.94 10.50 10.52
C PRO A 447 -22.92 10.22 9.43
N ASN A 448 -22.35 9.01 9.41
CA ASN A 448 -21.29 8.62 8.50
C ASN A 448 -21.57 7.26 7.82
N LEU A 449 -21.84 7.29 6.51
CA LEU A 449 -22.11 6.10 5.69
C LEU A 449 -20.86 5.23 5.46
N GLY A 450 -19.67 5.82 5.51
CA GLY A 450 -18.41 5.08 5.49
C GLY A 450 -18.26 4.19 6.71
N HIS A 451 -18.57 4.72 7.91
CA HIS A 451 -18.56 3.95 9.15
C HIS A 451 -19.58 2.81 9.14
N LEU A 452 -20.75 3.02 8.52
CA LEU A 452 -21.75 1.96 8.32
C LEU A 452 -21.18 0.81 7.47
N LEU A 453 -20.48 1.13 6.39
CA LEU A 453 -19.85 0.12 5.52
C LEU A 453 -18.69 -0.60 6.21
N VAL A 454 -17.88 0.09 7.02
CA VAL A 454 -16.85 -0.57 7.84
C VAL A 454 -17.47 -1.45 8.93
N ALA A 455 -18.54 -0.99 9.59
CA ALA A 455 -19.27 -1.80 10.58
C ALA A 455 -19.86 -3.08 9.95
N SER A 456 -20.28 -3.02 8.68
CA SER A 456 -20.76 -4.21 7.96
C SER A 456 -19.71 -5.32 7.79
N LEU A 457 -18.41 -5.00 7.93
CA LEU A 457 -17.35 -6.00 7.88
C LEU A 457 -17.41 -6.98 9.05
N ILE A 458 -17.91 -6.55 10.21
CA ILE A 458 -17.99 -7.37 11.42
C ILE A 458 -19.42 -7.75 11.83
N SER A 459 -20.43 -7.13 11.22
CA SER A 459 -21.83 -7.40 11.52
C SER A 459 -22.30 -8.76 10.99
N ASP A 460 -23.20 -9.39 11.72
CA ASP A 460 -23.91 -10.62 11.30
C ASP A 460 -25.09 -10.30 10.36
N VAL A 461 -25.46 -9.03 10.23
CA VAL A 461 -26.56 -8.59 9.37
C VAL A 461 -26.09 -8.61 7.91
N GLU A 462 -26.80 -9.36 7.08
CA GLU A 462 -26.48 -9.47 5.66
C GLU A 462 -26.68 -8.14 4.92
N MET A 463 -25.72 -7.79 4.09
CA MET A 463 -25.82 -6.61 3.23
C MET A 463 -26.59 -6.95 1.94
N THR A 464 -27.92 -6.95 2.03
CA THR A 464 -28.78 -7.26 0.88
C THR A 464 -28.79 -6.15 -0.18
N PRO A 465 -29.18 -6.44 -1.43
CA PRO A 465 -29.35 -5.41 -2.46
C PRO A 465 -30.30 -4.28 -2.06
N ALA A 466 -31.29 -4.55 -1.20
CA ALA A 466 -32.19 -3.52 -0.66
C ALA A 466 -31.45 -2.53 0.25
N VAL A 467 -30.54 -3.01 1.10
CA VAL A 467 -29.70 -2.14 1.94
C VAL A 467 -28.78 -1.28 1.08
N LEU A 468 -28.17 -1.86 0.05
CA LEU A 468 -27.32 -1.13 -0.89
C LEU A 468 -28.11 -0.05 -1.65
N LYS A 469 -29.33 -0.37 -2.12
CA LYS A 469 -30.25 0.62 -2.71
C LYS A 469 -30.55 1.78 -1.74
N SER A 470 -30.76 1.49 -0.45
CA SER A 470 -30.95 2.51 0.58
C SER A 470 -29.70 3.38 0.84
N ILE A 471 -28.50 2.77 0.88
CA ILE A 471 -27.23 3.51 1.00
C ILE A 471 -27.02 4.43 -0.20
N ILE A 472 -27.28 3.94 -1.42
CA ILE A 472 -27.17 4.72 -2.65
C ILE A 472 -28.18 5.88 -2.65
N LYS A 473 -29.45 5.63 -2.28
CA LYS A 473 -30.47 6.67 -2.17
C LYS A 473 -30.09 7.75 -1.18
N GLU A 474 -29.67 7.37 0.02
CA GLU A 474 -29.28 8.33 1.04
C GLU A 474 -28.04 9.13 0.61
N THR A 475 -27.07 8.47 -0.02
CA THR A 475 -25.89 9.11 -0.61
C THR A 475 -26.26 10.18 -1.62
N ILE A 476 -27.08 9.85 -2.61
CA ILE A 476 -27.47 10.79 -3.67
C ILE A 476 -28.22 11.97 -3.03
N THR A 477 -29.13 11.69 -2.09
CA THR A 477 -29.92 12.71 -1.38
C THR A 477 -29.05 13.66 -0.56
N ARG A 478 -28.02 13.17 0.15
CA ARG A 478 -27.05 13.99 0.90
C ARG A 478 -26.16 14.83 -0.03
N ASN A 479 -25.83 14.30 -1.21
CA ASN A 479 -24.96 14.97 -2.17
C ASN A 479 -25.65 16.10 -2.95
N VAL A 480 -26.99 16.20 -2.91
CA VAL A 480 -27.73 17.26 -3.61
C VAL A 480 -27.22 18.66 -3.24
N VAL A 481 -27.05 18.95 -1.95
CA VAL A 481 -26.57 20.28 -1.51
C VAL A 481 -25.20 20.62 -2.12
N TRP A 482 -24.29 19.64 -2.18
CA TRP A 482 -22.96 19.82 -2.76
C TRP A 482 -23.01 19.87 -4.29
N THR A 483 -23.98 19.19 -4.91
CA THR A 483 -24.18 19.24 -6.36
C THR A 483 -24.62 20.63 -6.81
N LEU A 484 -25.57 21.22 -6.09
CA LEU A 484 -26.21 22.49 -6.47
C LEU A 484 -25.43 23.73 -5.99
N ASP A 485 -24.81 23.68 -4.82
CA ASP A 485 -24.19 24.85 -4.18
C ASP A 485 -22.89 25.31 -4.88
N PRO A 486 -22.64 26.62 -4.96
CA PRO A 486 -21.38 27.15 -5.50
C PRO A 486 -20.13 26.70 -4.75
N THR A 487 -20.24 26.33 -3.46
CA THR A 487 -19.12 25.79 -2.68
C THR A 487 -18.84 24.30 -2.94
N GLY A 488 -19.69 23.63 -3.71
CA GLY A 488 -19.49 22.27 -4.20
C GLY A 488 -19.23 22.23 -5.70
N SER A 489 -20.05 21.48 -6.43
CA SER A 489 -19.91 21.27 -7.88
C SER A 489 -20.55 22.36 -8.73
N ASN A 490 -21.25 23.31 -8.09
CA ASN A 490 -21.82 24.50 -8.72
C ASN A 490 -22.69 24.18 -9.96
N MET A 491 -23.63 23.24 -9.81
CA MET A 491 -24.61 22.89 -10.86
C MET A 491 -26.05 23.26 -10.43
N PRO A 492 -26.35 24.54 -10.16
CA PRO A 492 -27.67 24.96 -9.69
C PRO A 492 -28.77 24.75 -10.74
N ASP A 493 -28.40 24.56 -12.01
CA ASP A 493 -29.31 24.20 -13.11
C ASP A 493 -30.01 22.85 -12.92
N LEU A 494 -29.45 21.95 -12.08
CA LEU A 494 -30.09 20.68 -11.72
C LEU A 494 -31.24 20.86 -10.71
N ALA A 495 -31.41 22.05 -10.12
CA ALA A 495 -32.52 22.38 -9.23
C ALA A 495 -33.86 22.51 -9.97
N TYR A 496 -33.83 22.74 -11.28
CA TYR A 496 -35.04 22.74 -12.11
C TYR A 496 -35.57 21.32 -12.25
N LEU A 497 -36.83 21.06 -11.92
CA LEU A 497 -37.45 19.73 -12.00
C LEU A 497 -38.24 19.61 -13.31
N GLU A 498 -37.52 19.25 -14.37
CA GLU A 498 -38.01 19.08 -15.74
C GLU A 498 -39.14 18.03 -15.82
N PRO A 499 -40.17 18.23 -16.66
CA PRO A 499 -41.29 17.31 -16.80
C PRO A 499 -41.01 16.14 -17.77
N SER A 500 -39.87 16.14 -18.47
CA SER A 500 -39.52 15.05 -19.39
C SER A 500 -39.39 13.73 -18.60
N PRO A 501 -39.85 12.60 -19.17
CA PRO A 501 -39.73 11.30 -18.51
C PRO A 501 -38.26 10.90 -18.37
N ILE A 502 -37.44 11.19 -19.39
CA ILE A 502 -36.00 10.92 -19.44
C ILE A 502 -35.24 12.24 -19.55
N SER A 503 -34.13 12.36 -18.81
CA SER A 503 -33.22 13.50 -18.86
C SER A 503 -31.77 13.03 -18.79
N ARG A 504 -31.17 12.82 -19.96
CA ARG A 504 -29.75 12.41 -20.07
C ARG A 504 -28.82 13.43 -19.45
N TYR A 505 -29.12 14.72 -19.58
CA TYR A 505 -28.35 15.78 -18.94
C TYR A 505 -28.37 15.62 -17.41
N ARG A 506 -29.53 15.38 -16.78
CA ARG A 506 -29.59 15.15 -15.32
C ARG A 506 -28.78 13.92 -14.91
N LEU A 507 -28.95 12.80 -15.61
CA LEU A 507 -28.21 11.57 -15.34
C LEU A 507 -26.70 11.81 -15.37
N GLN A 508 -26.19 12.45 -16.43
CA GLN A 508 -24.75 12.68 -16.61
C GLN A 508 -24.21 13.71 -15.62
N ARG A 509 -24.89 14.86 -15.46
CA ARG A 509 -24.39 15.97 -14.63
C ARG A 509 -24.49 15.66 -13.15
N THR A 510 -25.56 15.02 -12.68
CA THR A 510 -25.66 14.56 -11.28
C THR A 510 -24.56 13.54 -10.98
N PHE A 511 -24.28 12.61 -11.90
CA PHE A 511 -23.17 11.67 -11.72
C PHE A 511 -21.82 12.38 -11.61
N ALA A 512 -21.51 13.25 -12.59
CA ALA A 512 -20.26 13.99 -12.64
C ALA A 512 -20.04 14.86 -11.39
N ALA A 513 -21.09 15.49 -10.88
CA ALA A 513 -21.03 16.33 -9.68
C ALA A 513 -20.64 15.57 -8.40
N SER A 514 -20.88 14.26 -8.33
CA SER A 514 -20.70 13.44 -7.14
C SER A 514 -19.80 12.23 -7.36
N LYS A 515 -18.98 12.25 -8.44
CA LYS A 515 -18.10 11.13 -8.85
C LYS A 515 -17.19 10.62 -7.75
N THR A 516 -16.53 11.53 -7.03
CA THR A 516 -15.66 11.21 -5.88
C THR A 516 -16.43 10.38 -4.85
N SER A 517 -17.65 10.80 -4.57
CA SER A 517 -18.50 10.21 -3.57
C SER A 517 -18.90 8.78 -4.01
N TYR A 518 -19.32 8.58 -5.26
CA TYR A 518 -19.68 7.25 -5.76
C TYR A 518 -18.50 6.27 -5.79
N ARG A 519 -17.30 6.75 -6.11
CA ARG A 519 -16.06 5.94 -6.05
C ARG A 519 -15.77 5.41 -4.66
N LEU A 520 -15.92 6.23 -3.61
CA LEU A 520 -15.70 5.79 -2.23
C LEU A 520 -16.64 4.64 -1.85
N LEU A 521 -17.92 4.72 -2.24
CA LEU A 521 -18.87 3.64 -2.01
C LEU A 521 -18.46 2.36 -2.74
N MET A 522 -18.05 2.46 -4.01
CA MET A 522 -17.59 1.31 -4.79
C MET A 522 -16.36 0.67 -4.15
N PHE A 523 -15.39 1.45 -3.67
CA PHE A 523 -14.22 0.93 -2.96
C PHE A 523 -14.61 0.20 -1.67
N LEU A 524 -15.42 0.83 -0.82
CA LEU A 524 -15.86 0.21 0.44
C LEU A 524 -16.65 -1.09 0.17
N ASN A 525 -17.49 -1.11 -0.87
CA ASN A 525 -18.22 -2.31 -1.30
C ASN A 525 -17.28 -3.42 -1.80
N LEU A 526 -16.27 -3.06 -2.60
CA LEU A 526 -15.24 -3.97 -3.10
C LEU A 526 -14.43 -4.58 -1.94
N PHE A 527 -13.95 -3.73 -1.02
CA PHE A 527 -13.21 -4.18 0.16
C PHE A 527 -14.05 -5.06 1.07
N ARG A 528 -15.35 -4.77 1.24
CA ARG A 528 -16.26 -5.65 1.97
C ARG A 528 -16.26 -7.05 1.36
N HIS A 529 -16.55 -7.20 0.06
CA HIS A 529 -16.60 -8.52 -0.57
C HIS A 529 -15.29 -9.28 -0.45
N ALA A 530 -14.15 -8.60 -0.64
CA ALA A 530 -12.85 -9.24 -0.50
C ALA A 530 -12.50 -9.62 0.95
N ALA A 531 -12.98 -8.86 1.93
CA ALA A 531 -12.70 -9.09 3.34
C ALA A 531 -13.55 -10.21 3.96
N VAL A 532 -14.86 -10.27 3.63
CA VAL A 532 -15.80 -11.18 4.31
C VAL A 532 -16.17 -12.42 3.50
N GLY A 533 -15.82 -12.47 2.22
CA GLY A 533 -16.18 -13.56 1.31
C GLY A 533 -17.62 -13.48 0.80
N THR A 534 -17.96 -14.36 -0.14
CA THR A 534 -19.31 -14.51 -0.69
C THR A 534 -19.57 -16.01 -0.93
N PRO A 535 -20.42 -16.69 -0.14
CA PRO A 535 -21.16 -16.19 1.04
C PRO A 535 -20.24 -15.77 2.19
N ARG A 536 -20.78 -15.01 3.15
CA ARG A 536 -20.03 -14.50 4.31
C ARG A 536 -19.48 -15.65 5.15
N LEU A 537 -18.19 -15.62 5.48
CA LEU A 537 -17.57 -16.56 6.40
C LEU A 537 -17.86 -16.19 7.87
N PRO A 538 -17.91 -17.17 8.80
CA PRO A 538 -18.00 -16.88 10.24
C PRO A 538 -16.83 -15.99 10.69
N LEU A 539 -17.10 -15.01 11.56
CA LEU A 539 -16.12 -13.98 11.94
C LEU A 539 -14.82 -14.56 12.52
N LEU A 540 -14.93 -15.65 13.29
CA LEU A 540 -13.78 -16.36 13.86
C LEU A 540 -12.89 -16.97 12.77
N ARG A 541 -13.48 -17.55 11.71
CA ARG A 541 -12.73 -18.08 10.56
C ARG A 541 -12.01 -16.97 9.78
N ILE A 542 -12.66 -15.80 9.65
CA ILE A 542 -12.03 -14.64 9.02
C ILE A 542 -10.84 -14.17 9.86
N LEU A 543 -10.96 -14.16 11.19
CA LEU A 543 -9.87 -13.82 12.10
C LEU A 543 -8.71 -14.82 12.02
N GLU A 544 -8.99 -16.12 12.05
CA GLU A 544 -7.98 -17.18 11.89
C GLU A 544 -7.19 -16.99 10.58
N ALA A 545 -7.91 -16.84 9.47
CA ALA A 545 -7.29 -16.59 8.16
C ALA A 545 -6.51 -15.27 8.11
N ALA A 546 -6.91 -14.25 8.87
CA ALA A 546 -6.16 -12.99 8.97
C ALA A 546 -4.84 -13.17 9.75
N PHE A 547 -4.83 -13.99 10.79
CA PHE A 547 -3.60 -14.34 11.52
C PHE A 547 -2.65 -15.21 10.70
N GLU A 548 -3.17 -16.20 9.99
CA GLU A 548 -2.39 -17.06 9.08
C GLU A 548 -1.66 -16.23 8.01
N ARG A 549 -2.33 -15.18 7.51
CA ARG A 549 -1.77 -14.28 6.49
C ARG A 549 -1.08 -13.05 7.08
N HIS A 550 -0.92 -12.99 8.40
CA HIS A 550 -0.30 -11.85 9.08
C HIS A 550 -0.91 -10.47 8.74
N GLY A 551 -2.23 -10.40 8.57
CA GLY A 551 -2.95 -9.18 8.19
C GLY A 551 -2.88 -8.82 6.71
N ALA A 552 -2.32 -9.67 5.84
CA ALA A 552 -2.35 -9.46 4.39
C ALA A 552 -3.78 -9.47 3.82
N PRO A 553 -3.99 -9.00 2.58
CA PRO A 553 -5.15 -9.37 1.77
C PRO A 553 -5.18 -10.87 1.44
N PRO A 554 -6.33 -11.45 1.04
CA PRO A 554 -6.41 -12.86 0.66
C PRO A 554 -5.44 -13.20 -0.47
N ARG A 555 -4.90 -14.44 -0.50
CA ARG A 555 -3.95 -14.86 -1.54
C ARG A 555 -4.54 -14.67 -2.94
N ALA A 556 -3.71 -14.22 -3.88
CA ALA A 556 -4.10 -13.86 -5.25
C ALA A 556 -5.22 -12.79 -5.38
N SER A 557 -5.60 -12.11 -4.28
CA SER A 557 -6.62 -11.05 -4.33
C SER A 557 -6.02 -9.67 -4.56
N ALA A 558 -4.77 -9.40 -4.16
CA ALA A 558 -4.16 -8.08 -4.29
C ALA A 558 -4.17 -7.57 -5.73
N ARG A 559 -3.74 -8.38 -6.70
CA ARG A 559 -3.80 -8.06 -8.14
C ARG A 559 -5.24 -7.89 -8.64
N LYS A 560 -6.15 -8.80 -8.27
CA LYS A 560 -7.57 -8.72 -8.65
C LYS A 560 -8.23 -7.46 -8.09
N LEU A 561 -7.88 -7.07 -6.86
CA LEU A 561 -8.33 -5.86 -6.19
C LEU A 561 -7.75 -4.62 -6.85
N ALA A 562 -6.45 -4.61 -7.17
CA ALA A 562 -5.82 -3.54 -7.92
C ALA A 562 -6.48 -3.32 -9.30
N ASP A 563 -6.77 -4.39 -10.03
CA ASP A 563 -7.47 -4.31 -11.31
C ASP A 563 -8.93 -3.86 -11.14
N ALA A 564 -9.62 -4.29 -10.07
CA ALA A 564 -10.94 -3.79 -9.74
C ALA A 564 -10.94 -2.30 -9.37
N ILE A 565 -9.91 -1.83 -8.66
CA ILE A 565 -9.72 -0.43 -8.32
C ILE A 565 -9.57 0.42 -9.59
N LYS A 566 -8.75 -0.04 -10.56
CA LYS A 566 -8.62 0.61 -11.87
C LYS A 566 -9.97 0.71 -12.59
N ARG A 567 -10.79 -0.35 -12.58
CA ARG A 567 -12.16 -0.33 -13.15
C ARG A 567 -13.05 0.69 -12.46
N ILE A 568 -13.03 0.77 -11.13
CA ILE A 568 -13.80 1.76 -10.34
C ILE A 568 -13.44 3.19 -10.75
N HIS A 569 -12.17 3.46 -11.07
CA HIS A 569 -11.76 4.78 -11.55
C HIS A 569 -12.31 5.12 -12.93
N ALA A 570 -12.47 4.13 -13.81
CA ALA A 570 -13.03 4.31 -15.15
C ALA A 570 -14.55 4.57 -15.15
N VAL A 571 -15.27 4.20 -14.09
CA VAL A 571 -16.73 4.41 -13.99
C VAL A 571 -17.08 5.90 -14.05
N ASP A 572 -17.95 6.27 -15.00
CA ASP A 572 -18.40 7.64 -15.26
C ASP A 572 -19.93 7.78 -15.45
N SER A 573 -20.69 6.70 -15.23
CA SER A 573 -22.14 6.63 -15.43
C SER A 573 -22.87 5.95 -14.26
N PHE A 574 -24.16 6.28 -14.06
CA PHE A 574 -25.00 5.59 -13.08
C PHE A 574 -25.20 4.10 -13.39
N PRO A 575 -25.47 3.67 -14.64
CA PRO A 575 -25.60 2.24 -14.97
C PRO A 575 -24.37 1.41 -14.59
N ASP A 576 -23.16 1.92 -14.80
CA ASP A 576 -21.93 1.22 -14.46
C ASP A 576 -21.65 1.25 -12.96
N PHE A 577 -21.94 2.37 -12.31
CA PHE A 577 -21.89 2.47 -10.85
C PHE A 577 -22.82 1.46 -10.17
N LEU A 578 -24.06 1.32 -10.63
CA LEU A 578 -25.02 0.37 -10.04
C LEU A 578 -24.57 -1.08 -10.20
N VAL A 579 -23.98 -1.43 -11.35
CA VAL A 579 -23.38 -2.76 -11.58
C VAL A 579 -22.22 -3.01 -10.62
N CYS A 580 -21.31 -2.05 -10.46
CA CYS A 580 -20.21 -2.16 -9.51
C CYS A 580 -20.71 -2.29 -8.06
N MET A 581 -21.86 -1.71 -7.74
CA MET A 581 -22.51 -1.85 -6.44
C MET A 581 -23.28 -3.17 -6.29
N GLY A 582 -23.44 -3.97 -7.33
CA GLY A 582 -24.23 -5.22 -7.30
C GLY A 582 -25.73 -4.97 -7.24
N VAL A 583 -26.20 -3.86 -7.85
CA VAL A 583 -27.60 -3.47 -7.90
C VAL A 583 -28.10 -3.51 -9.35
N GLU A 584 -29.30 -4.05 -9.55
CA GLU A 584 -29.96 -4.10 -10.86
C GLU A 584 -30.07 -2.71 -11.49
N ARG A 585 -29.93 -2.66 -12.82
CA ARG A 585 -30.03 -1.42 -13.60
C ARG A 585 -31.52 -1.05 -13.80
N PRO A 586 -32.02 0.05 -13.19
CA PRO A 586 -33.36 0.55 -13.49
C PRO A 586 -33.40 1.23 -14.86
N SER A 587 -34.60 1.46 -15.38
CA SER A 587 -34.78 2.24 -16.61
C SER A 587 -34.32 3.69 -16.43
N GLU A 588 -33.87 4.34 -17.50
CA GLU A 588 -33.44 5.75 -17.48
C GLU A 588 -34.59 6.68 -17.02
N GLU A 589 -35.83 6.35 -17.39
CA GLU A 589 -37.02 7.08 -16.97
C GLU A 589 -37.23 7.01 -15.46
N TRP A 590 -37.20 5.79 -14.89
CA TRP A 590 -37.35 5.61 -13.46
C TRP A 590 -36.24 6.32 -12.69
N PHE A 591 -34.99 6.21 -13.16
CA PHE A 591 -33.85 6.81 -12.48
C PHE A 591 -33.84 8.35 -12.60
N THR A 592 -34.29 8.89 -13.74
CA THR A 592 -34.52 10.34 -13.89
C THR A 592 -35.56 10.84 -12.89
N GLY A 593 -36.69 10.14 -12.74
CA GLY A 593 -37.70 10.43 -11.71
C GLY A 593 -37.14 10.32 -10.29
N PHE A 594 -36.32 9.30 -10.03
CA PHE A 594 -35.66 9.11 -8.74
C PHE A 594 -34.70 10.24 -8.37
N LEU A 595 -33.88 10.73 -9.31
CA LEU A 595 -32.98 11.86 -9.07
C LEU A 595 -33.74 13.15 -8.76
N ARG A 596 -34.90 13.39 -9.40
CA ARG A 596 -35.79 14.52 -9.08
C ARG A 596 -36.31 14.42 -7.64
N ARG A 597 -36.84 13.25 -7.26
CA ARG A 597 -37.29 12.98 -5.87
C ARG A 597 -36.17 13.13 -4.83
N CYS A 598 -34.92 12.82 -5.17
CA CYS A 598 -33.79 13.06 -4.27
C CYS A 598 -33.54 14.55 -4.01
N VAL A 599 -33.80 15.44 -4.99
CA VAL A 599 -33.70 16.89 -4.79
C VAL A 599 -34.77 17.36 -3.80
N GLU A 600 -36.01 16.94 -3.99
CA GLU A 600 -37.14 17.24 -3.08
C GLU A 600 -36.86 16.69 -1.67
N ALA A 601 -36.53 15.40 -1.56
CA ALA A 601 -36.22 14.75 -0.29
C ALA A 601 -35.01 15.37 0.43
N SER A 602 -34.04 15.92 -0.31
CA SER A 602 -32.91 16.65 0.28
C SER A 602 -33.37 17.92 0.99
N ALA A 603 -34.34 18.64 0.41
CA ALA A 603 -34.93 19.82 1.02
C ALA A 603 -35.82 19.46 2.21
N GLU A 604 -36.68 18.44 2.08
CA GLU A 604 -37.55 17.95 3.15
C GLU A 604 -36.77 17.48 4.37
N LYS A 605 -35.65 16.76 4.16
CA LYS A 605 -34.75 16.32 5.23
C LYS A 605 -33.87 17.43 5.80
N GLY A 606 -33.96 18.66 5.26
CA GLY A 606 -33.16 19.81 5.68
C GLY A 606 -31.67 19.70 5.32
N TYR A 607 -31.29 18.89 4.33
CA TYR A 607 -29.90 18.82 3.84
C TYR A 607 -29.57 19.98 2.91
N SER A 608 -30.55 20.41 2.15
CA SER A 608 -30.49 21.60 1.30
C SER A 608 -31.66 22.53 1.59
N LYS A 609 -31.55 23.78 1.16
CA LYS A 609 -32.67 24.71 1.00
C LYS A 609 -32.71 25.16 -0.46
N MET A 610 -33.89 25.52 -0.94
CA MET A 610 -34.04 26.07 -2.29
C MET A 610 -34.04 27.61 -2.21
N PRO A 611 -33.00 28.31 -2.71
CA PRO A 611 -32.87 29.76 -2.56
C PRO A 611 -33.60 30.57 -3.66
N PHE A 612 -34.37 29.90 -4.51
CA PHE A 612 -35.13 30.47 -5.62
C PHE A 612 -36.24 29.52 -6.09
N TYR A 613 -37.16 30.03 -6.90
CA TYR A 613 -38.30 29.26 -7.43
C TYR A 613 -37.97 28.50 -8.72
N GLN A 614 -38.91 27.67 -9.21
CA GLN A 614 -38.68 26.83 -10.39
C GLN A 614 -38.54 27.64 -11.68
N GLU A 615 -39.16 28.83 -11.78
CA GLU A 615 -39.01 29.80 -12.87
C GLU A 615 -37.56 30.28 -13.01
N GLN A 616 -36.93 30.51 -11.86
CA GLN A 616 -35.53 30.94 -11.76
C GLN A 616 -34.57 29.78 -12.01
N ALA A 617 -34.91 28.58 -11.53
CA ALA A 617 -34.18 27.36 -11.84
C ALA A 617 -34.22 27.03 -13.34
N LEU A 618 -35.38 27.21 -13.98
CA LEU A 618 -35.58 27.02 -15.42
C LEU A 618 -34.66 27.95 -16.22
N TRP A 619 -34.55 29.22 -15.84
CA TRP A 619 -33.65 30.16 -16.50
C TRP A 619 -32.18 29.71 -16.44
N LEU A 620 -31.73 29.19 -15.28
CA LEU A 620 -30.39 28.62 -15.15
C LEU A 620 -30.21 27.37 -16.02
N ARG A 621 -31.25 26.53 -16.13
CA ARG A 621 -31.22 25.32 -16.95
C ARG A 621 -31.16 25.63 -18.44
N LEU A 622 -31.99 26.55 -18.94
CA LEU A 622 -32.02 26.94 -20.35
C LEU A 622 -30.66 27.48 -20.85
N LYS A 623 -29.88 28.11 -19.97
CA LYS A 623 -28.51 28.54 -20.29
C LYS A 623 -27.53 27.39 -20.55
N LYS A 624 -27.79 26.20 -20.02
CA LYS A 624 -26.93 25.02 -20.15
C LYS A 624 -27.49 23.98 -21.11
N GLU A 625 -28.82 23.88 -21.18
CA GLU A 625 -29.57 22.98 -22.03
C GLU A 625 -30.78 23.73 -22.62
N PRO A 626 -30.60 24.45 -23.74
CA PRO A 626 -31.67 25.26 -24.35
C PRO A 626 -32.90 24.44 -24.78
N GLY A 627 -32.72 23.15 -25.08
CA GLY A 627 -33.78 22.23 -25.51
C GLY A 627 -34.52 21.54 -24.37
N VAL A 628 -34.33 21.93 -23.10
CA VAL A 628 -35.02 21.29 -21.97
C VAL A 628 -36.54 21.49 -22.09
N LYS A 629 -37.31 20.43 -21.81
CA LYS A 629 -38.78 20.54 -21.78
C LYS A 629 -39.21 21.48 -20.65
N VAL A 630 -40.05 22.45 -20.98
CA VAL A 630 -40.60 23.42 -20.03
C VAL A 630 -41.91 22.88 -19.44
N ARG A 631 -42.13 23.09 -18.15
CA ARG A 631 -43.38 22.76 -17.46
C ARG A 631 -44.47 23.72 -17.92
N GLU A 632 -45.66 23.22 -18.18
CA GLU A 632 -46.79 24.03 -18.63
C GLU A 632 -47.06 25.20 -17.66
N GLY A 633 -47.26 26.40 -18.20
CA GLY A 633 -47.47 27.63 -17.42
C GLY A 633 -46.22 28.25 -16.77
N LEU A 634 -45.04 27.62 -16.88
CA LEU A 634 -43.82 28.12 -16.25
C LEU A 634 -43.02 29.02 -17.22
N VAL A 635 -42.73 30.26 -16.81
CA VAL A 635 -41.93 31.22 -17.59
C VAL A 635 -40.57 31.41 -16.93
N ALA A 636 -39.49 31.41 -17.72
CA ALA A 636 -38.14 31.56 -17.21
C ALA A 636 -37.90 32.99 -16.68
N VAL A 637 -37.50 33.11 -15.41
CA VAL A 637 -37.21 34.40 -14.76
C VAL A 637 -35.72 34.51 -14.47
N PRO A 638 -35.03 35.59 -14.88
CA PRO A 638 -33.62 35.79 -14.58
C PRO A 638 -33.31 35.72 -13.08
N VAL A 639 -32.18 35.10 -12.72
CA VAL A 639 -31.71 35.03 -11.34
C VAL A 639 -30.20 35.12 -11.27
N GLU A 640 -29.68 35.90 -10.32
CA GLU A 640 -28.26 35.92 -10.01
C GLU A 640 -27.94 34.93 -8.89
N MET A 641 -26.87 34.16 -9.09
CA MET A 641 -26.37 33.20 -8.09
C MET A 641 -25.47 33.84 -7.04
N ALA A 642 -25.11 35.11 -7.20
CA ALA A 642 -24.27 35.84 -6.26
C ALA A 642 -24.93 35.89 -4.86
N GLY A 643 -24.21 35.44 -3.83
CA GLY A 643 -24.70 35.43 -2.44
C GLY A 643 -25.76 34.37 -2.13
N LYS A 644 -26.19 33.57 -3.10
CA LYS A 644 -27.14 32.45 -2.87
C LYS A 644 -26.39 31.19 -2.48
N SER A 645 -26.98 30.43 -1.56
CA SER A 645 -26.46 29.14 -1.10
C SER A 645 -27.61 28.17 -0.83
N PHE A 646 -27.39 26.92 -1.21
CA PHE A 646 -28.27 25.79 -0.92
C PHE A 646 -28.02 25.21 0.47
N PHE A 647 -26.97 25.64 1.19
CA PHE A 647 -26.77 25.27 2.59
C PHE A 647 -27.79 25.96 3.51
N PRO A 648 -28.47 25.21 4.38
CA PRO A 648 -29.25 25.79 5.47
C PRO A 648 -28.37 26.72 6.35
N GLY A 649 -28.86 27.91 6.69
CA GLY A 649 -28.19 28.81 7.66
C GLY A 649 -26.98 29.64 7.19
N ARG A 650 -26.53 29.56 5.92
CA ARG A 650 -25.41 30.39 5.39
C ARG A 650 -25.80 31.72 4.73
N GLY A 651 -27.08 32.08 4.74
CA GLY A 651 -27.55 33.31 4.10
C GLY A 651 -27.32 34.54 4.97
N GLY A 652 -26.21 35.25 4.75
CA GLY A 652 -26.01 36.61 5.28
C GLY A 652 -24.83 36.78 6.23
N ARG A 653 -23.61 36.87 5.69
CA ARG A 653 -22.52 37.79 6.10
C ARG A 653 -21.17 37.33 5.50
N GLY A 654 -20.54 38.24 4.75
CA GLY A 654 -19.09 38.47 4.73
C GLY A 654 -18.17 37.41 4.11
N ARG A 655 -17.43 37.85 3.07
CA ARG A 655 -16.30 37.17 2.42
C ARG A 655 -15.34 36.51 3.43
N GLY A 656 -15.14 35.20 3.29
CA GLY A 656 -14.07 34.43 3.93
C GLY A 656 -13.37 33.55 2.90
N ARG A 657 -12.06 33.77 2.74
CA ARG A 657 -11.15 33.18 1.73
C ARG A 657 -11.17 31.65 1.68
N GLY A 658 -10.82 31.15 0.49
CA GLY A 658 -10.72 29.76 0.03
C GLY A 658 -10.55 28.69 1.11
N ARG A 659 -11.52 27.77 1.15
CA ARG A 659 -11.39 26.48 1.82
C ARG A 659 -11.17 25.42 0.76
N GLY A 660 -9.99 24.81 0.78
CA GLY A 660 -9.68 23.63 -0.01
C GLY A 660 -10.69 22.51 0.26
N ARG A 661 -10.89 21.67 -0.78
CA ARG A 661 -11.74 20.47 -0.76
C ARG A 661 -11.54 19.65 0.51
N ALA A 662 -12.40 19.85 1.51
CA ALA A 662 -12.73 18.80 2.44
C ALA A 662 -13.67 17.88 1.66
N SER A 663 -13.17 16.71 1.22
CA SER A 663 -14.02 15.61 0.77
C SER A 663 -15.20 15.54 1.74
N SER A 664 -16.41 15.69 1.21
CA SER A 664 -17.64 15.50 1.96
C SER A 664 -17.50 14.22 2.78
N TYR A 665 -17.46 14.36 4.10
CA TYR A 665 -17.63 13.24 5.01
C TYR A 665 -18.97 12.61 4.66
N TYR A 666 -18.89 11.44 4.06
CA TYR A 666 -19.98 10.49 3.98
C TYR A 666 -20.48 10.12 5.35
#